data_AF-A0A4Y9QWD7-F1
#
_entry.id   AF-A0A4Y9QWD7-F1
#
_cell.length_a   1.000
_cell.length_b   1.000
_cell.length_c   1.000
_cell.angle_alpha   90.00
_cell.angle_beta   90.00
_cell.angle_gamma   90.00
#
_symmetry.space_group_name_H-M   'P 1'
#
loop_
_entity.id
_entity.type
_entity.pdbx_description
1 polymer ?
#
loop_
_entity_poly.entity_id
_entity_poly.type
_entity_poly.pdbx_seq_one_letter_code
_entity_poly.pdbx_strand_id
1 'polypeptide(L)'
;MPPELCGMGVQMRETPSADVPHFNRTTLTHSSFHSWVGERMPRASVSPAVQCRQTRAAERPAVTTRQGGPLSLAPVPHRPRERARGKRLGRRLGRRSAASVTASVTAVLVAAASFALPVSATSATAAPADDYSSLVNPFVGTESEGNAYPGATRPFGMVQLSPDNTNSYQSTSYSADLGSVWGFSHRHINSAGCPAAGEVLVTPGIAEVPRTTRSLIPIEEGTESAEAGYYAVTLDDGVTAELTATERTGVHRYTFPASQTSAVSFNVGQTLRDAGASSVTWVDDHTLEGWVDNSGFCGGSEESRYFFSAQFDRPTSSSGIWSADGAHQPGVASNEVAGGDNGAVAVFDTTDDADVEISVGVSFVDVDGARANRVSEVGENATPFDEVRAATKSAWNDQLGSIAITASEQTKRVFYTQLYKSLLSPTIGSDVDGRYRGMDLAVHVADGWTYHQTFSLWDTYRTQATLHGLIERDRASDIVRSMYQHRIEGGWLPRWSLGPVETNIMAGDPASAWVAENFALGTVPDDISDELWDVLVENATTAPPEGVASVGRQSADFWIKNRHIPYYSENEPGLGQQFEEYRHGGSSSLEFSISDAAIGAAAQRMGKTEEAAPFLERGRNWQRLWNPDVALSGGFTGIVNAVTPEGEFVTTGENASVQESGFHEGTAWQYQWMANQDFAGLQDVMGGTDQMLSRLDFYFGMDELKSNPGVSPTHWAPGGSTYYTSIGYNPGNEPTIMNPWLYSSVGQPAKVNDVLAANLNRFGTTPGGGVGNDDLGTLASWYVMASLGFAPVVPGSGMFAMNAPRVEQATITLDDGNTIDITAPGASDSQPRYIESVSVDGVDTPRTWFDLDDIKAGGSLDFTLASSSDGLAWGTEKANRLPSVAAPQRVTPQITPATGGELTAGTAKVLDVATVAFGDTAASEVPITATASFGGDLHGLQVREQDGAWVLSLEAKSDSVGTQTAAITVTSAADVPRFAPTPFEPATAEASIAVVAGSTPPVTDPEPPTEPSGDGDGNGGDGAGNGGDGSDTAAGPNGDLASTGFEIVPGLLAALAALLAGALLMVVRRRQVRAGTRRTES
;
A
#
# COMPACT_ATOMS: atom_id res chain seq x y z
N MET A 1 -41.58 41.97 -1.40
CA MET A 1 -42.43 43.16 -1.67
C MET A 1 -41.67 44.10 -2.63
N PRO A 2 -42.32 45.07 -3.31
CA PRO A 2 -41.74 45.73 -4.50
C PRO A 2 -40.59 46.73 -4.21
N PRO A 3 -39.83 47.18 -5.25
CA PRO A 3 -38.57 47.94 -5.14
C PRO A 3 -38.75 49.47 -5.26
N GLU A 4 -37.61 50.21 -5.33
CA GLU A 4 -37.34 51.65 -5.71
C GLU A 4 -36.32 52.29 -4.71
N LEU A 5 -35.46 53.30 -4.98
CA LEU A 5 -35.21 54.17 -6.17
C LEU A 5 -33.79 54.85 -6.14
N CYS A 6 -33.24 55.18 -7.32
CA CYS A 6 -32.24 56.21 -7.76
C CYS A 6 -31.24 57.00 -6.84
N GLY A 7 -30.06 57.31 -7.44
CA GLY A 7 -29.34 58.61 -7.29
C GLY A 7 -27.79 58.52 -7.16
N MET A 8 -26.95 58.55 -8.21
CA MET A 8 -26.45 59.68 -9.07
C MET A 8 -25.54 60.76 -8.45
N GLY A 9 -24.28 60.84 -8.94
CA GLY A 9 -23.29 61.93 -8.77
C GLY A 9 -21.84 61.40 -8.99
N VAL A 10 -21.09 61.63 -10.09
CA VAL A 10 -20.59 62.88 -10.74
C VAL A 10 -19.55 63.58 -9.84
N GLN A 11 -18.26 63.77 -10.17
CA GLN A 11 -17.58 64.02 -11.48
C GLN A 11 -16.05 63.68 -11.47
N MET A 12 -15.39 63.59 -12.64
CA MET A 12 -13.91 63.41 -12.79
C MET A 12 -13.14 64.71 -13.08
N ARG A 13 -11.81 64.72 -12.83
CA ARG A 13 -10.78 65.53 -13.55
C ARG A 13 -9.35 64.91 -13.49
N GLU A 14 -8.87 64.39 -14.63
CA GLU A 14 -7.66 64.81 -15.39
C GLU A 14 -6.53 65.61 -14.66
N THR A 15 -5.20 65.42 -14.84
CA THR A 15 -4.31 64.83 -15.92
C THR A 15 -3.01 64.13 -15.33
N PRO A 16 -1.79 64.02 -15.96
CA PRO A 16 -1.36 62.78 -16.65
C PRO A 16 0.11 62.26 -16.41
N SER A 17 0.40 61.10 -17.04
CA SER A 17 1.70 60.62 -17.61
C SER A 17 2.96 60.33 -16.75
N ALA A 18 3.42 59.07 -16.79
CA ALA A 18 4.82 58.62 -16.97
C ALA A 18 4.86 57.13 -17.41
N ASP A 19 5.94 56.67 -18.03
CA ASP A 19 6.03 55.38 -18.77
C ASP A 19 6.77 54.22 -18.04
N VAL A 20 6.80 53.06 -18.72
CA VAL A 20 7.64 51.83 -18.58
C VAL A 20 6.82 50.57 -18.17
N PRO A 21 7.00 49.39 -18.81
CA PRO A 21 5.88 48.49 -19.09
C PRO A 21 5.79 47.20 -18.24
N HIS A 22 4.55 46.69 -18.10
CA HIS A 22 4.26 45.32 -17.66
C HIS A 22 3.92 44.39 -18.86
N PHE A 23 4.11 43.09 -18.67
CA PHE A 23 3.62 42.06 -19.58
C PHE A 23 2.08 41.94 -19.54
N ASN A 24 1.44 41.81 -20.70
CA ASN A 24 0.00 41.56 -20.78
C ASN A 24 -0.34 40.10 -20.41
N ARG A 25 -1.14 39.90 -19.36
CA ARG A 25 -2.05 38.76 -19.25
C ARG A 25 -3.41 39.17 -19.83
N THR A 26 -3.84 38.54 -20.91
CA THR A 26 -5.14 38.83 -21.52
C THR A 26 -6.24 38.03 -20.83
N THR A 27 -7.09 38.68 -20.05
CA THR A 27 -8.26 38.04 -19.43
C THR A 27 -9.34 37.73 -20.47
N LEU A 28 -9.66 36.43 -20.63
CA LEU A 28 -10.85 35.97 -21.36
C LEU A 28 -11.97 35.68 -20.37
N THR A 29 -12.95 36.59 -20.30
CA THR A 29 -14.18 36.40 -19.51
C THR A 29 -15.00 35.24 -20.08
N HIS A 30 -15.11 34.13 -19.36
CA HIS A 30 -16.06 33.07 -19.68
C HIS A 30 -17.41 33.30 -19.02
N SER A 31 -18.48 33.02 -19.76
CA SER A 31 -19.86 33.22 -19.33
C SER A 31 -20.56 31.90 -18.99
N SER A 32 -21.17 31.86 -17.81
CA SER A 32 -22.46 31.24 -17.55
C SER A 32 -22.68 29.80 -18.07
N PHE A 33 -22.27 28.80 -17.29
CA PHE A 33 -22.92 27.48 -17.30
C PHE A 33 -23.33 27.06 -15.89
N HIS A 34 -24.64 26.82 -15.72
CA HIS A 34 -25.25 26.26 -14.52
C HIS A 34 -26.62 25.67 -14.85
N SER A 35 -27.08 24.74 -14.01
CA SER A 35 -28.34 23.97 -14.06
C SER A 35 -28.39 22.74 -14.99
N TRP A 36 -28.55 21.57 -14.36
CA TRP A 36 -29.60 20.60 -14.69
C TRP A 36 -29.92 19.71 -13.46
N VAL A 37 -30.42 20.33 -12.39
CA VAL A 37 -31.06 19.59 -11.28
C VAL A 37 -32.48 19.23 -11.71
N GLY A 38 -32.86 17.95 -11.59
CA GLY A 38 -34.14 17.45 -12.11
C GLY A 38 -35.36 18.05 -11.41
N GLU A 39 -36.15 18.85 -12.15
CA GLU A 39 -37.39 19.43 -11.63
C GLU A 39 -38.50 18.38 -11.43
N ARG A 40 -39.27 18.56 -10.34
CA ARG A 40 -40.52 17.82 -10.09
C ARG A 40 -41.62 18.27 -11.06
N MET A 41 -42.03 17.42 -12.01
CA MET A 41 -43.22 17.73 -12.83
C MET A 41 -44.55 17.58 -12.06
N PRO A 42 -45.50 18.52 -12.17
CA PRO A 42 -46.77 18.48 -11.46
C PRO A 42 -47.87 17.74 -12.21
N ARG A 43 -48.75 17.00 -11.51
CA ARG A 43 -50.03 16.52 -12.07
C ARG A 43 -51.22 16.60 -11.10
N ALA A 44 -52.22 17.37 -11.54
CA ALA A 44 -53.68 17.22 -11.38
C ALA A 44 -54.26 16.68 -10.05
N SER A 45 -55.08 17.53 -9.43
CA SER A 45 -56.04 17.15 -8.38
C SER A 45 -57.12 16.18 -8.89
N VAL A 46 -57.29 15.03 -8.22
CA VAL A 46 -58.45 14.13 -8.37
C VAL A 46 -58.88 13.60 -7.00
N SER A 47 -60.17 13.76 -6.66
CA SER A 47 -60.74 13.24 -5.40
C SER A 47 -61.16 11.78 -5.50
N PRO A 48 -60.99 11.00 -4.41
CA PRO A 48 -62.07 10.15 -3.89
C PRO A 48 -62.50 10.66 -2.50
N ALA A 49 -63.78 10.88 -2.18
CA ALA A 49 -64.91 9.95 -2.20
C ALA A 49 -64.90 8.95 -1.03
N VAL A 50 -65.87 9.12 -0.11
CA VAL A 50 -66.07 8.33 1.11
C VAL A 50 -66.74 6.99 0.80
N GLN A 51 -66.27 5.88 1.38
CA GLN A 51 -67.18 4.81 1.84
C GLN A 51 -66.62 3.91 2.96
N CYS A 52 -67.54 3.41 3.79
CA CYS A 52 -67.26 2.85 5.12
C CYS A 52 -67.09 1.32 5.16
N ARG A 53 -66.29 0.85 6.11
CA ARG A 53 -66.55 -0.30 7.04
C ARG A 53 -65.55 -0.18 8.20
N GLN A 54 -65.90 -0.08 9.50
CA GLN A 54 -66.75 -0.93 10.36
C GLN A 54 -66.34 -2.41 10.32
N THR A 55 -65.99 -3.11 11.41
CA THR A 55 -65.91 -2.82 12.87
C THR A 55 -64.81 -3.75 13.47
N ARG A 56 -64.39 -3.74 14.75
CA ARG A 56 -65.13 -3.62 16.04
C ARG A 56 -64.14 -3.36 17.21
N ALA A 57 -64.63 -2.95 18.38
CA ALA A 57 -63.83 -2.68 19.58
C ALA A 57 -64.25 -3.51 20.81
N ALA A 58 -63.37 -3.57 21.82
CA ALA A 58 -63.61 -3.83 23.25
C ALA A 58 -62.36 -3.30 24.00
N GLU A 59 -62.39 -2.16 24.69
CA GLU A 59 -63.05 -1.83 25.98
C GLU A 59 -62.41 -2.47 27.23
N ARG A 60 -62.10 -1.62 28.22
CA ARG A 60 -61.59 -1.96 29.57
C ARG A 60 -62.77 -2.31 30.50
N PRO A 61 -62.47 -2.76 31.74
CA PRO A 61 -62.87 -1.88 32.86
C PRO A 61 -61.82 -1.73 33.99
N ALA A 62 -61.98 -0.66 34.79
CA ALA A 62 -61.46 -0.52 36.15
C ALA A 62 -62.57 -0.97 37.16
N VAL A 63 -62.49 -0.94 38.50
CA VAL A 63 -61.68 -0.24 39.53
C VAL A 63 -61.58 -1.23 40.74
N THR A 64 -60.74 -1.13 41.79
CA THR A 64 -60.76 -0.19 42.94
C THR A 64 -59.59 -0.49 43.90
N THR A 65 -58.93 0.55 44.43
CA THR A 65 -58.43 0.80 45.82
C THR A 65 -58.33 -0.37 46.83
N ARG A 66 -57.36 -0.49 47.76
CA ARG A 66 -56.60 0.51 48.59
C ARG A 66 -55.51 -0.28 49.41
N GLN A 67 -54.60 0.21 50.26
CA GLN A 67 -54.21 1.52 50.85
C GLN A 67 -52.79 1.44 51.49
N GLY A 68 -52.01 2.53 51.54
CA GLY A 68 -50.97 2.76 52.57
C GLY A 68 -49.48 2.70 52.17
N GLY A 69 -48.70 3.65 52.69
CA GLY A 69 -47.22 3.66 52.80
C GLY A 69 -46.83 4.13 54.22
N PRO A 70 -45.66 4.78 54.49
CA PRO A 70 -44.53 5.11 53.60
C PRO A 70 -43.12 4.92 54.27
N LEU A 71 -42.08 5.60 53.74
CA LEU A 71 -40.83 6.12 54.37
C LEU A 71 -39.56 5.26 54.59
N SER A 72 -38.45 5.88 54.13
CA SER A 72 -37.09 5.95 54.73
C SER A 72 -36.08 4.79 54.62
N LEU A 73 -34.82 5.13 54.33
CA LEU A 73 -33.62 4.26 54.34
C LEU A 73 -32.38 5.04 54.80
N ALA A 74 -31.83 4.70 55.98
CA ALA A 74 -30.53 5.10 56.53
C ALA A 74 -30.32 4.46 57.94
N PRO A 75 -29.11 4.36 58.52
CA PRO A 75 -27.81 3.97 57.91
C PRO A 75 -26.91 3.07 58.84
N VAL A 76 -25.71 2.66 58.35
CA VAL A 76 -24.52 2.09 59.08
C VAL A 76 -24.72 0.75 59.87
N PRO A 77 -23.69 0.02 60.44
CA PRO A 77 -22.27 0.38 60.68
C PRO A 77 -21.13 -0.62 60.29
N HIS A 78 -19.89 -0.13 60.50
CA HIS A 78 -18.53 -0.60 60.17
C HIS A 78 -17.90 -1.82 60.90
N ARG A 79 -16.96 -2.51 60.18
CA ARG A 79 -15.58 -2.98 60.58
C ARG A 79 -15.46 -4.05 61.72
N PRO A 80 -14.26 -4.57 62.13
CA PRO A 80 -12.86 -4.35 61.67
C PRO A 80 -11.91 -5.59 61.49
N ARG A 81 -10.79 -5.38 60.73
CA ARG A 81 -9.42 -5.97 60.92
C ARG A 81 -9.23 -7.52 60.75
N GLU A 82 -8.03 -8.13 60.67
CA GLU A 82 -6.62 -7.66 60.78
C GLU A 82 -5.62 -8.45 59.87
N ARG A 83 -4.30 -8.21 60.01
CA ARG A 83 -3.17 -8.77 59.20
C ARG A 83 -2.65 -10.13 59.70
N ALA A 84 -2.08 -10.95 58.82
CA ALA A 84 -1.03 -11.93 59.18
C ALA A 84 -0.05 -12.27 58.01
N ARG A 85 1.19 -12.65 58.34
CA ARG A 85 2.20 -13.21 57.42
C ARG A 85 2.26 -14.74 57.56
N GLY A 86 2.56 -15.47 56.49
CA GLY A 86 2.92 -16.90 56.54
C GLY A 86 4.06 -17.27 55.58
N LYS A 87 5.13 -17.89 56.10
CA LYS A 87 6.21 -18.53 55.30
C LYS A 87 6.39 -19.98 55.77
N ARG A 88 6.88 -20.83 54.85
CA ARG A 88 7.73 -22.04 55.02
C ARG A 88 7.11 -23.42 54.75
N LEU A 89 7.98 -24.26 54.18
CA LEU A 89 7.94 -25.73 54.00
C LEU A 89 6.82 -26.28 53.09
N GLY A 90 7.06 -27.24 52.18
CA GLY A 90 8.33 -27.77 51.67
C GLY A 90 8.39 -29.29 51.59
N ARG A 91 8.79 -29.84 50.43
CA ARG A 91 9.13 -31.25 50.24
C ARG A 91 10.42 -31.39 49.41
N ARG A 92 11.32 -32.27 49.86
CA ARG A 92 12.48 -32.76 49.11
C ARG A 92 12.20 -34.19 48.67
N LEU A 93 12.74 -34.61 47.52
CA LEU A 93 13.65 -35.76 47.36
C LEU A 93 13.91 -36.03 45.86
N GLY A 94 15.17 -36.29 45.49
CA GLY A 94 15.56 -36.49 44.08
C GLY A 94 17.04 -36.20 43.78
N ARG A 95 17.97 -36.87 44.48
CA ARG A 95 19.42 -36.71 44.24
C ARG A 95 19.92 -37.70 43.17
N ARG A 96 20.68 -37.19 42.19
CA ARG A 96 21.92 -37.81 41.67
C ARG A 96 23.01 -36.71 41.55
N SER A 97 24.29 -37.09 41.39
CA SER A 97 25.45 -36.19 41.61
C SER A 97 26.72 -36.69 40.88
N ALA A 98 27.79 -35.88 40.94
CA ALA A 98 29.12 -35.99 40.28
C ALA A 98 29.20 -35.28 38.92
N ALA A 99 30.26 -34.55 38.54
CA ALA A 99 31.50 -34.11 39.25
C ALA A 99 32.03 -32.80 38.57
N SER A 100 32.33 -31.69 39.26
CA SER A 100 33.68 -31.22 39.70
C SER A 100 34.82 -31.48 38.70
N VAL A 101 35.64 -30.50 38.27
CA VAL A 101 36.65 -29.70 39.04
C VAL A 101 37.05 -28.43 38.21
N THR A 102 36.97 -27.16 38.66
CA THR A 102 37.96 -26.30 39.42
C THR A 102 39.41 -26.28 38.87
N ALA A 103 40.23 -25.21 38.91
CA ALA A 103 40.15 -23.81 39.36
C ALA A 103 41.16 -22.94 38.52
N SER A 104 41.29 -21.62 38.67
CA SER A 104 42.22 -21.02 39.67
C SER A 104 42.30 -19.48 39.63
N VAL A 105 42.40 -18.85 40.81
CA VAL A 105 43.26 -17.69 41.18
C VAL A 105 43.18 -16.41 40.29
N THR A 106 42.80 -15.24 40.81
CA THR A 106 43.70 -14.39 41.66
C THR A 106 42.91 -13.40 42.54
N ALA A 107 43.39 -13.14 43.76
CA ALA A 107 42.90 -12.05 44.61
C ALA A 107 43.99 -11.46 45.52
N VAL A 108 44.69 -10.40 45.07
CA VAL A 108 45.52 -9.51 45.90
C VAL A 108 45.48 -8.09 45.32
N LEU A 109 45.33 -7.06 46.18
CA LEU A 109 45.58 -5.60 46.02
C LEU A 109 44.45 -4.65 46.46
N VAL A 110 43.75 -4.96 47.56
CA VAL A 110 42.96 -3.95 48.30
C VAL A 110 43.92 -3.09 49.15
N ALA A 111 44.64 -2.15 48.52
CA ALA A 111 45.60 -1.27 49.20
C ALA A 111 45.93 0.07 48.49
N ALA A 112 45.31 0.42 47.36
CA ALA A 112 45.76 1.53 46.51
C ALA A 112 44.66 2.46 45.94
N ALA A 113 43.44 2.43 46.50
CA ALA A 113 42.27 3.13 45.96
C ALA A 113 41.83 4.33 46.82
N SER A 114 42.75 5.26 47.13
CA SER A 114 42.44 6.42 47.99
C SER A 114 43.23 7.70 47.67
N PHE A 115 43.47 7.98 46.37
CA PHE A 115 43.78 9.32 45.85
C PHE A 115 43.50 9.37 44.34
N ALA A 116 42.22 9.27 43.98
CA ALA A 116 41.74 9.68 42.65
C ALA A 116 41.06 11.05 42.81
N LEU A 117 41.54 12.07 42.09
CA LEU A 117 40.85 13.35 41.99
C LEU A 117 39.55 13.15 41.20
N PRO A 118 38.47 13.89 41.51
CA PRO A 118 37.30 13.91 40.64
C PRO A 118 37.72 14.57 39.31
N VAL A 119 37.92 13.75 38.29
CA VAL A 119 37.81 14.23 36.92
C VAL A 119 36.34 14.58 36.73
N SER A 120 36.02 15.87 36.79
CA SER A 120 34.73 16.35 36.33
C SER A 120 34.62 15.99 34.86
N ALA A 121 33.84 14.94 34.56
CA ALA A 121 33.35 14.74 33.22
C ALA A 121 32.49 15.97 32.91
N THR A 122 33.03 16.90 32.12
CA THR A 122 32.19 17.81 31.35
C THR A 122 31.30 16.91 30.51
N SER A 123 30.01 16.86 30.86
CA SER A 123 29.01 16.27 29.98
C SER A 123 29.26 16.83 28.59
N ALA A 124 29.49 15.96 27.60
CA ALA A 124 29.44 16.40 26.23
C ALA A 124 28.01 16.94 26.05
N THR A 125 27.89 18.26 25.85
CA THR A 125 26.68 18.81 25.27
C THR A 125 26.52 18.07 23.94
N ALA A 126 25.45 17.30 23.81
CA ALA A 126 25.07 16.78 22.51
C ALA A 126 25.05 17.94 21.51
N ALA A 127 25.33 17.65 20.24
CA ALA A 127 24.95 18.60 19.21
C ALA A 127 23.45 18.91 19.38
N PRO A 128 23.00 20.16 19.17
CA PRO A 128 21.57 20.41 19.09
C PRO A 128 21.00 19.47 18.02
N ALA A 129 19.91 18.76 18.34
CA ALA A 129 19.19 17.98 17.34
C ALA A 129 18.72 18.92 16.22
N ASP A 130 18.78 18.46 14.98
CA ASP A 130 18.28 19.24 13.85
C ASP A 130 16.77 19.44 13.98
N ASP A 131 16.30 20.68 13.77
CA ASP A 131 14.91 21.06 14.04
C ASP A 131 14.00 20.79 12.82
N TYR A 132 13.90 19.52 12.42
CA TYR A 132 13.18 19.07 11.22
C TYR A 132 11.70 19.53 11.18
N SER A 133 11.03 19.65 12.33
CA SER A 133 9.65 20.15 12.44
C SER A 133 9.49 21.57 11.89
N SER A 134 10.55 22.39 11.93
CA SER A 134 10.59 23.76 11.41
C SER A 134 10.82 23.84 9.90
N LEU A 135 11.12 22.71 9.26
CA LEU A 135 11.25 22.57 7.80
C LEU A 135 9.91 22.21 7.15
N VAL A 136 8.99 21.58 7.91
CA VAL A 136 7.62 21.27 7.50
C VAL A 136 6.80 22.56 7.32
N ASN A 137 5.99 22.62 6.25
CA ASN A 137 4.93 23.60 6.08
C ASN A 137 3.56 22.90 5.97
N PRO A 138 2.76 22.83 7.05
CA PRO A 138 1.43 22.20 7.03
C PRO A 138 0.42 22.82 6.04
N PHE A 139 0.64 24.05 5.56
CA PHE A 139 -0.24 24.65 4.56
C PHE A 139 -0.13 24.01 3.16
N VAL A 140 0.88 23.19 2.86
CA VAL A 140 1.10 22.63 1.51
C VAL A 140 -0.02 21.64 1.11
N GLY A 141 -0.90 22.11 0.23
CA GLY A 141 -2.12 21.43 -0.22
C GLY A 141 -3.42 22.09 0.28
N THR A 142 -3.38 23.25 0.96
CA THR A 142 -4.59 24.00 1.41
C THR A 142 -5.23 24.88 0.33
N GLU A 143 -4.75 24.79 -0.90
CA GLU A 143 -5.28 25.45 -2.10
C GLU A 143 -5.26 24.46 -3.28
N SER A 144 -5.77 24.87 -4.44
CA SER A 144 -5.58 24.17 -5.73
C SER A 144 -6.10 22.72 -5.76
N GLU A 145 -7.27 22.46 -5.14
CA GLU A 145 -7.87 21.13 -4.95
C GLU A 145 -6.99 20.13 -4.15
N GLY A 146 -5.99 20.61 -3.42
CA GLY A 146 -5.10 19.74 -2.63
C GLY A 146 -5.67 19.22 -1.30
N ASN A 147 -6.79 19.78 -0.84
CA ASN A 147 -7.61 19.30 0.29
C ASN A 147 -6.87 19.00 1.62
N ALA A 148 -5.68 19.57 1.85
CA ALA A 148 -4.93 19.42 3.10
C ALA A 148 -5.49 20.31 4.22
N TYR A 149 -5.03 20.09 5.45
CA TYR A 149 -5.36 20.91 6.62
C TYR A 149 -4.06 21.34 7.35
N PRO A 150 -3.97 22.59 7.88
CA PRO A 150 -2.74 23.11 8.48
C PRO A 150 -2.59 22.83 9.98
N GLY A 151 -3.57 22.16 10.59
CA GLY A 151 -3.65 21.91 12.03
C GLY A 151 -2.58 21.02 12.65
N ALA A 152 -2.62 20.99 13.99
CA ALA A 152 -1.71 20.23 14.83
C ALA A 152 -2.14 18.76 15.01
N THR A 153 -1.20 17.85 14.81
CA THR A 153 -1.35 16.42 15.13
C THR A 153 0.01 15.82 15.52
N ARG A 154 0.02 14.58 16.00
CA ARG A 154 1.22 13.73 16.12
C ARG A 154 1.34 12.78 14.94
N PRO A 155 2.49 12.12 14.72
CA PRO A 155 2.57 11.01 13.78
C PRO A 155 1.43 10.01 14.03
N PHE A 156 0.62 9.75 13.01
CA PHE A 156 -0.54 8.84 13.03
C PHE A 156 -1.61 9.13 14.10
N GLY A 157 -1.69 10.36 14.63
CA GLY A 157 -2.58 10.72 15.73
C GLY A 157 -4.08 10.49 15.45
N MET A 158 -4.83 10.08 16.47
CA MET A 158 -6.30 10.05 16.46
C MET A 158 -6.89 11.47 16.46
N VAL A 159 -6.20 12.42 17.13
CA VAL A 159 -6.52 13.85 17.08
C VAL A 159 -5.75 14.55 15.97
N GLN A 160 -6.47 15.31 15.17
CA GLN A 160 -5.96 16.18 14.12
C GLN A 160 -6.64 17.53 14.29
N LEU A 161 -6.09 18.37 15.16
CA LEU A 161 -6.72 19.60 15.65
C LEU A 161 -6.41 20.78 14.71
N SER A 162 -7.38 21.16 13.88
CA SER A 162 -7.19 22.13 12.79
C SER A 162 -8.28 23.21 12.75
N PRO A 163 -7.98 24.42 12.24
CA PRO A 163 -9.02 25.35 11.80
C PRO A 163 -9.93 24.76 10.72
N ASP A 164 -11.22 25.08 10.83
CA ASP A 164 -12.23 24.86 9.79
C ASP A 164 -12.69 26.20 9.18
N ASN A 165 -12.89 26.25 7.87
CA ASN A 165 -13.55 27.37 7.20
C ASN A 165 -14.37 27.02 5.93
N THR A 166 -14.37 25.76 5.51
CA THR A 166 -15.04 25.27 4.30
C THR A 166 -15.39 23.78 4.43
N ASN A 167 -16.34 23.29 3.64
CA ASN A 167 -16.66 21.86 3.54
C ASN A 167 -17.15 21.49 2.13
N SER A 168 -16.33 21.79 1.14
CA SER A 168 -16.59 21.59 -0.29
C SER A 168 -15.69 20.48 -0.89
N TYR A 169 -15.93 20.10 -2.15
CA TYR A 169 -15.03 19.17 -2.86
C TYR A 169 -13.72 19.84 -3.32
N GLN A 170 -13.69 21.18 -3.40
CA GLN A 170 -12.52 21.97 -3.79
C GLN A 170 -11.60 22.29 -2.59
N SER A 171 -12.16 22.23 -1.38
CA SER A 171 -11.48 22.43 -0.10
C SER A 171 -12.35 21.81 0.99
N THR A 172 -11.89 20.70 1.58
CA THR A 172 -12.71 19.79 2.41
C THR A 172 -12.96 20.23 3.85
N SER A 173 -12.09 21.08 4.39
CA SER A 173 -12.10 21.54 5.79
C SER A 173 -11.58 22.97 5.90
N TYR A 174 -10.43 23.22 5.28
CA TYR A 174 -9.72 24.50 5.31
C TYR A 174 -9.32 24.96 3.90
N SER A 175 -9.31 26.28 3.68
CA SER A 175 -8.75 26.96 2.52
C SER A 175 -8.07 28.26 2.94
N ALA A 176 -6.83 28.48 2.48
CA ALA A 176 -6.06 29.68 2.82
C ALA A 176 -6.63 30.97 2.20
N ASP A 177 -7.26 30.88 1.03
CA ASP A 177 -7.87 32.01 0.30
C ASP A 177 -9.01 32.72 1.07
N LEU A 178 -9.59 32.09 2.09
CA LEU A 178 -10.77 32.60 2.80
C LEU A 178 -10.46 33.59 3.93
N GLY A 179 -9.22 33.66 4.42
CA GLY A 179 -8.79 34.64 5.44
C GLY A 179 -9.65 34.68 6.72
N SER A 180 -10.29 33.57 7.07
CA SER A 180 -11.30 33.48 8.13
C SER A 180 -11.54 32.03 8.56
N VAL A 181 -12.10 31.81 9.75
CA VAL A 181 -12.41 30.48 10.34
C VAL A 181 -13.77 30.41 11.02
N TRP A 182 -14.35 29.21 11.14
CA TRP A 182 -15.51 28.91 11.97
C TRP A 182 -15.14 28.57 13.42
N GLY A 183 -13.90 28.11 13.64
CA GLY A 183 -13.40 27.51 14.87
C GLY A 183 -12.38 26.41 14.55
N PHE A 184 -12.12 25.55 15.52
CA PHE A 184 -11.10 24.50 15.45
C PHE A 184 -11.70 23.15 15.89
N SER A 185 -11.69 22.14 15.02
CA SER A 185 -12.24 20.79 15.31
C SER A 185 -11.16 19.71 15.39
N HIS A 186 -11.51 18.55 15.94
CA HIS A 186 -10.53 17.62 16.53
C HIS A 186 -10.09 16.46 15.64
N ARG A 187 -10.71 16.28 14.47
CA ARG A 187 -10.45 15.17 13.55
C ARG A 187 -10.65 15.61 12.10
N HIS A 188 -9.73 15.21 11.23
CA HIS A 188 -9.65 15.63 9.83
C HIS A 188 -9.24 14.46 8.94
N ILE A 189 -9.21 14.66 7.62
CA ILE A 189 -8.64 13.69 6.67
C ILE A 189 -7.65 14.44 5.78
N ASN A 190 -6.38 14.01 5.75
CA ASN A 190 -5.36 14.68 4.95
C ASN A 190 -5.64 14.45 3.46
N SER A 191 -6.00 15.51 2.76
CA SER A 191 -6.01 15.56 1.29
C SER A 191 -6.85 14.49 0.59
N ALA A 192 -7.94 14.03 1.23
CA ALA A 192 -8.97 13.24 0.55
C ALA A 192 -9.90 14.14 -0.27
N GLY A 193 -10.40 13.66 -1.42
CA GLY A 193 -11.27 14.43 -2.32
C GLY A 193 -12.67 14.82 -1.80
N CYS A 194 -13.01 14.53 -0.54
CA CYS A 194 -14.36 14.70 0.02
C CYS A 194 -14.30 15.18 1.48
N PRO A 195 -15.16 16.14 1.90
CA PRO A 195 -15.35 16.45 3.32
C PRO A 195 -15.81 15.21 4.10
N ALA A 196 -15.36 15.09 5.35
CA ALA A 196 -15.83 14.22 6.43
C ALA A 196 -15.11 14.61 7.73
N ALA A 197 -15.37 13.88 8.83
CA ALA A 197 -14.87 14.21 10.17
C ALA A 197 -15.38 15.60 10.65
N GLY A 198 -14.53 16.44 11.25
CA GLY A 198 -14.90 17.75 11.78
C GLY A 198 -15.66 17.70 13.11
N GLU A 199 -15.48 16.65 13.90
CA GLU A 199 -16.15 16.47 15.19
C GLU A 199 -15.60 17.43 16.27
N VAL A 200 -16.51 17.92 17.12
CA VAL A 200 -16.23 18.83 18.26
C VAL A 200 -15.54 20.13 17.80
N LEU A 201 -16.32 21.00 17.14
CA LEU A 201 -15.88 22.33 16.71
C LEU A 201 -15.84 23.29 17.91
N VAL A 202 -14.66 23.77 18.27
CA VAL A 202 -14.45 24.72 19.38
C VAL A 202 -14.16 26.12 18.83
N THR A 203 -14.87 27.13 19.31
CA THR A 203 -14.76 28.51 18.82
C THR A 203 -14.69 29.52 19.96
N PRO A 204 -13.62 30.34 20.06
CA PRO A 204 -13.53 31.42 21.04
C PRO A 204 -14.39 32.64 20.64
N GLY A 205 -14.59 33.55 21.59
CA GLY A 205 -15.18 34.86 21.33
C GLY A 205 -15.18 35.76 22.57
N ILE A 206 -15.38 37.06 22.37
CA ILE A 206 -15.27 38.09 23.43
C ILE A 206 -16.59 38.45 24.12
N ALA A 207 -17.64 37.61 24.01
CA ALA A 207 -18.98 37.88 24.54
C ALA A 207 -19.68 36.64 25.13
N GLU A 208 -20.53 36.84 26.15
CA GLU A 208 -21.34 35.81 26.84
C GLU A 208 -22.35 35.07 25.93
N VAL A 209 -22.63 35.59 24.74
CA VAL A 209 -23.53 34.94 23.76
C VAL A 209 -22.72 33.96 22.90
N PRO A 210 -22.99 32.65 22.95
CA PRO A 210 -22.21 31.66 22.21
C PRO A 210 -22.35 31.80 20.69
N ARG A 211 -21.31 31.36 19.98
CA ARG A 211 -21.32 31.18 18.53
C ARG A 211 -21.96 29.81 18.23
N THR A 212 -23.28 29.79 18.05
CA THR A 212 -24.08 28.55 17.90
C THR A 212 -24.11 27.99 16.47
N THR A 213 -23.40 28.62 15.53
CA THR A 213 -23.34 28.23 14.12
C THR A 213 -21.95 28.52 13.53
N ARG A 214 -21.61 27.87 12.41
CA ARG A 214 -20.48 28.23 11.52
C ARG A 214 -20.60 29.65 10.98
N SER A 215 -20.18 30.60 11.78
CA SER A 215 -20.04 32.01 11.44
C SER A 215 -18.56 32.31 11.22
N LEU A 216 -18.19 32.80 10.03
CA LEU A 216 -16.81 33.17 9.73
C LEU A 216 -16.33 34.29 10.67
N ILE A 217 -15.17 34.06 11.29
CA ILE A 217 -14.38 35.01 12.06
C ILE A 217 -13.17 35.37 11.20
N PRO A 218 -12.97 36.63 10.79
CA PRO A 218 -11.79 37.01 10.03
C PRO A 218 -10.49 36.82 10.85
N ILE A 219 -9.39 36.64 10.13
CA ILE A 219 -8.04 36.47 10.67
C ILE A 219 -7.25 37.76 10.47
N GLU A 220 -6.46 38.18 11.46
CA GLU A 220 -5.56 39.32 11.33
C GLU A 220 -4.43 38.98 10.33
N GLU A 221 -4.30 39.80 9.27
CA GLU A 221 -3.42 39.54 8.13
C GLU A 221 -1.96 39.27 8.55
N GLY A 222 -1.46 38.08 8.23
CA GLY A 222 -0.07 37.69 8.50
C GLY A 222 0.21 37.18 9.93
N THR A 223 -0.84 36.93 10.74
CA THR A 223 -0.69 36.30 12.07
C THR A 223 -0.79 34.77 12.05
N GLU A 224 -1.33 34.19 10.98
CA GLU A 224 -1.52 32.74 10.84
C GLU A 224 -0.19 32.02 10.56
N SER A 225 0.06 30.90 11.26
CA SER A 225 1.31 30.15 11.19
C SER A 225 1.14 28.68 11.61
N ALA A 226 2.00 27.79 11.10
CA ALA A 226 2.01 26.38 11.45
C ALA A 226 3.42 25.76 11.32
N GLU A 227 3.71 24.79 12.18
CA GLU A 227 4.86 23.86 12.11
C GLU A 227 4.36 22.43 12.42
N ALA A 228 5.17 21.39 12.24
CA ALA A 228 4.69 20.03 12.50
C ALA A 228 4.24 19.86 13.98
N GLY A 229 2.93 19.64 14.17
CA GLY A 229 2.31 19.50 15.49
C GLY A 229 1.96 20.79 16.23
N TYR A 230 1.96 21.95 15.56
CA TYR A 230 1.49 23.22 16.12
C TYR A 230 0.90 24.15 15.05
N TYR A 231 -0.19 24.84 15.39
CA TYR A 231 -0.82 25.89 14.59
C TYR A 231 -1.14 27.10 15.48
N ALA A 232 -1.07 28.32 14.94
CA ALA A 232 -1.51 29.52 15.64
C ALA A 232 -2.01 30.63 14.71
N VAL A 233 -2.95 31.44 15.21
CA VAL A 233 -3.57 32.55 14.48
C VAL A 233 -4.12 33.63 15.43
N THR A 234 -4.17 34.90 15.01
CA THR A 234 -4.96 35.94 15.70
C THR A 234 -6.23 36.23 14.92
N LEU A 235 -7.35 36.30 15.65
CA LEU A 235 -8.68 36.61 15.11
C LEU A 235 -8.95 38.12 15.16
N ASP A 236 -9.78 38.62 14.24
CA ASP A 236 -10.14 40.05 14.13
C ASP A 236 -10.86 40.63 15.37
N ASP A 237 -11.37 39.78 16.28
CA ASP A 237 -11.90 40.19 17.59
C ASP A 237 -10.83 40.25 18.70
N GLY A 238 -9.56 40.06 18.34
CA GLY A 238 -8.37 40.27 19.18
C GLY A 238 -7.91 39.04 19.97
N VAL A 239 -8.51 37.87 19.74
CA VAL A 239 -8.11 36.62 20.41
C VAL A 239 -7.02 35.91 19.60
N THR A 240 -5.89 35.61 20.22
CA THR A 240 -4.92 34.67 19.64
C THR A 240 -5.30 33.25 20.03
N ALA A 241 -5.35 32.35 19.06
CA ALA A 241 -5.56 30.92 19.24
C ALA A 241 -4.29 30.15 18.87
N GLU A 242 -3.83 29.28 19.77
CA GLU A 242 -2.73 28.34 19.55
C GLU A 242 -3.24 26.92 19.78
N LEU A 243 -2.79 25.98 18.93
CA LEU A 243 -3.21 24.57 18.93
C LEU A 243 -1.99 23.66 18.97
N THR A 244 -2.04 22.61 19.78
CA THR A 244 -1.15 21.45 19.71
C THR A 244 -1.92 20.16 20.03
N ALA A 245 -1.30 19.00 19.86
CA ALA A 245 -1.98 17.72 20.08
C ALA A 245 -1.02 16.64 20.61
N THR A 246 -1.57 15.67 21.35
CA THR A 246 -0.96 14.36 21.61
C THR A 246 -1.49 13.34 20.59
N GLU A 247 -1.51 12.04 20.92
CA GLU A 247 -2.13 11.04 20.04
C GLU A 247 -3.67 11.10 20.08
N ARG A 248 -4.29 11.25 21.27
CA ARG A 248 -5.75 11.19 21.47
C ARG A 248 -6.32 12.41 22.22
N THR A 249 -5.51 13.44 22.45
CA THR A 249 -5.90 14.67 23.16
C THR A 249 -5.47 15.92 22.40
N GLY A 250 -6.42 16.76 22.01
CA GLY A 250 -6.15 18.10 21.48
C GLY A 250 -5.95 19.09 22.61
N VAL A 251 -5.04 20.06 22.44
CA VAL A 251 -4.77 21.08 23.45
C VAL A 251 -4.81 22.47 22.79
N HIS A 252 -5.62 23.36 23.36
CA HIS A 252 -5.83 24.73 22.90
C HIS A 252 -5.29 25.70 23.94
N ARG A 253 -4.72 26.82 23.49
CA ARG A 253 -4.55 28.05 24.28
C ARG A 253 -5.25 29.20 23.56
N TYR A 254 -6.08 29.94 24.28
CA TYR A 254 -6.71 31.16 23.79
C TYR A 254 -6.28 32.36 24.64
N THR A 255 -5.47 33.26 24.06
CA THR A 255 -5.09 34.54 24.69
C THR A 255 -6.15 35.58 24.33
N PHE A 256 -6.97 35.97 25.30
CA PHE A 256 -8.07 36.92 25.11
C PHE A 256 -7.67 38.38 25.39
N PRO A 257 -8.33 39.35 24.73
CA PRO A 257 -8.41 40.72 25.24
C PRO A 257 -9.09 40.75 26.61
N ALA A 258 -8.59 41.61 27.52
CA ALA A 258 -9.10 41.74 28.89
C ALA A 258 -10.62 42.01 28.93
N SER A 259 -11.40 41.00 29.34
CA SER A 259 -12.87 40.99 29.33
C SER A 259 -13.44 40.25 30.52
N GLN A 260 -14.61 40.67 31.02
CA GLN A 260 -15.38 39.92 32.03
C GLN A 260 -16.28 38.83 31.41
N THR A 261 -16.29 38.72 30.07
CA THR A 261 -17.18 37.83 29.31
C THR A 261 -16.47 37.21 28.10
N SER A 262 -15.20 36.85 28.24
CA SER A 262 -14.55 35.97 27.26
C SER A 262 -15.23 34.61 27.29
N ALA A 263 -15.45 33.99 26.13
CA ALA A 263 -16.22 32.77 26.02
C ALA A 263 -15.59 31.76 25.05
N VAL A 264 -15.86 30.47 25.31
CA VAL A 264 -15.51 29.35 24.43
C VAL A 264 -16.76 28.55 24.15
N SER A 265 -17.13 28.44 22.88
CA SER A 265 -18.28 27.66 22.40
C SER A 265 -17.81 26.28 21.93
N PHE A 266 -18.51 25.22 22.33
CA PHE A 266 -18.33 23.83 21.89
C PHE A 266 -19.55 23.44 21.07
N ASN A 267 -19.43 23.47 19.74
CA ASN A 267 -20.48 23.14 18.80
C ASN A 267 -20.37 21.66 18.41
N VAL A 268 -21.38 20.87 18.77
CA VAL A 268 -21.40 19.41 18.53
C VAL A 268 -22.58 18.98 17.65
N GLY A 269 -23.49 19.88 17.31
CA GLY A 269 -24.56 19.66 16.33
C GLY A 269 -24.11 19.87 14.89
N GLN A 270 -22.81 20.09 14.65
CA GLN A 270 -22.25 20.48 13.35
C GLN A 270 -20.87 19.83 13.14
N THR A 271 -20.74 18.99 12.11
CA THR A 271 -19.51 18.32 11.65
C THR A 271 -19.22 18.65 10.18
N LEU A 272 -18.05 18.32 9.62
CA LEU A 272 -17.74 18.69 8.22
C LEU A 272 -18.70 18.06 7.18
N ARG A 273 -19.43 17.00 7.55
CA ARG A 273 -20.55 16.43 6.79
C ARG A 273 -21.85 16.48 7.59
N ASP A 274 -22.42 15.32 7.92
CA ASP A 274 -23.80 15.16 8.34
C ASP A 274 -23.85 14.73 9.81
N ALA A 275 -24.01 15.72 10.69
CA ALA A 275 -24.16 15.54 12.13
C ALA A 275 -25.56 15.00 12.48
N GLY A 276 -25.58 13.86 13.16
CA GLY A 276 -26.78 13.16 13.63
C GLY A 276 -27.18 13.60 15.03
N ALA A 277 -27.52 12.63 15.90
CA ALA A 277 -27.79 12.90 17.31
C ALA A 277 -26.52 13.31 18.07
N SER A 278 -26.66 14.02 19.18
CA SER A 278 -25.52 14.53 19.96
C SER A 278 -25.92 14.95 21.36
N SER A 279 -24.94 15.00 22.27
CA SER A 279 -25.15 15.27 23.70
C SER A 279 -23.98 16.05 24.30
N VAL A 280 -24.28 16.95 25.24
CA VAL A 280 -23.31 17.70 26.05
C VAL A 280 -23.73 17.72 27.52
N THR A 281 -22.77 17.64 28.43
CA THR A 281 -22.96 17.72 29.89
C THR A 281 -21.77 18.36 30.59
N TRP A 282 -22.02 19.46 31.28
CA TRP A 282 -21.15 20.01 32.32
C TRP A 282 -21.14 19.08 33.53
N VAL A 283 -19.98 18.52 33.86
CA VAL A 283 -19.79 17.62 35.01
C VAL A 283 -19.52 18.43 36.28
N ASP A 284 -18.75 19.51 36.14
CA ASP A 284 -18.46 20.52 37.17
C ASP A 284 -18.19 21.89 36.49
N ASP A 285 -17.48 22.79 37.17
CA ASP A 285 -17.13 24.13 36.67
C ASP A 285 -15.86 24.16 35.79
N HIS A 286 -15.15 23.04 35.62
CA HIS A 286 -13.97 22.93 34.75
C HIS A 286 -14.13 21.87 33.62
N THR A 287 -15.14 20.99 33.71
CA THR A 287 -15.21 19.76 32.90
C THR A 287 -16.51 19.68 32.08
N LEU A 288 -16.36 19.54 30.76
CA LEU A 288 -17.45 19.38 29.79
C LEU A 288 -17.26 18.08 29.01
N GLU A 289 -18.29 17.23 28.96
CA GLU A 289 -18.23 15.93 28.29
C GLU A 289 -19.41 15.73 27.35
N GLY A 290 -19.26 14.89 26.33
CA GLY A 290 -20.32 14.68 25.35
C GLY A 290 -19.97 13.73 24.21
N TRP A 291 -20.84 13.72 23.19
CA TRP A 291 -20.70 12.94 21.98
C TRP A 291 -21.50 13.51 20.80
N VAL A 292 -21.13 13.11 19.60
CA VAL A 292 -21.83 13.38 18.33
C VAL A 292 -21.83 12.12 17.47
N ASP A 293 -22.97 11.79 16.86
CA ASP A 293 -23.03 10.86 15.74
C ASP A 293 -22.67 11.61 14.45
N ASN A 294 -21.69 11.11 13.70
CA ASN A 294 -21.24 11.69 12.45
C ASN A 294 -21.43 10.70 11.30
N SER A 295 -21.77 11.22 10.12
CA SER A 295 -21.98 10.43 8.91
C SER A 295 -21.63 11.23 7.65
N GLY A 296 -21.53 10.52 6.53
CA GLY A 296 -21.30 11.09 5.21
C GLY A 296 -19.81 11.18 4.86
N PHE A 297 -19.44 10.57 3.73
CA PHE A 297 -18.14 10.73 3.06
C PHE A 297 -18.30 10.28 1.59
N CYS A 298 -17.97 11.16 0.64
CA CYS A 298 -18.30 11.09 -0.80
C CYS A 298 -19.75 10.70 -1.19
N GLY A 299 -20.66 10.62 -0.23
CA GLY A 299 -21.96 9.98 -0.32
C GLY A 299 -22.50 9.71 1.08
N GLY A 300 -23.52 8.86 1.20
CA GLY A 300 -24.01 8.41 2.51
C GLY A 300 -23.14 7.27 3.07
N SER A 301 -22.82 7.35 4.36
CA SER A 301 -22.21 6.26 5.14
C SER A 301 -23.20 5.81 6.23
N GLU A 302 -22.89 4.71 6.92
CA GLU A 302 -23.50 4.45 8.24
C GLU A 302 -23.06 5.54 9.25
N GLU A 303 -23.84 5.71 10.31
CA GLU A 303 -23.56 6.65 11.41
C GLU A 303 -22.50 6.07 12.37
N SER A 304 -21.50 6.87 12.75
CA SER A 304 -20.49 6.51 13.75
C SER A 304 -20.46 7.54 14.89
N ARG A 305 -20.42 7.06 16.13
CA ARG A 305 -20.36 7.92 17.32
C ARG A 305 -18.93 8.30 17.69
N TYR A 306 -18.72 9.59 17.96
CA TYR A 306 -17.48 10.16 18.45
C TYR A 306 -17.73 10.82 19.81
N PHE A 307 -16.87 10.55 20.79
CA PHE A 307 -17.00 10.98 22.19
C PHE A 307 -15.87 11.93 22.57
N PHE A 308 -16.13 12.84 23.53
CA PHE A 308 -15.10 13.74 24.06
C PHE A 308 -15.22 14.00 25.56
N SER A 309 -14.08 14.33 26.18
CA SER A 309 -13.97 14.89 27.53
C SER A 309 -13.02 16.09 27.50
N ALA A 310 -13.57 17.28 27.75
CA ALA A 310 -12.85 18.56 27.75
C ALA A 310 -12.64 19.08 29.18
N GLN A 311 -11.44 19.61 29.42
CA GLN A 311 -10.97 20.12 30.70
C GLN A 311 -10.32 21.48 30.52
N PHE A 312 -10.82 22.48 31.23
CA PHE A 312 -10.20 23.81 31.35
C PHE A 312 -9.16 23.84 32.49
N ASP A 313 -8.16 24.70 32.35
CA ASP A 313 -7.14 24.97 33.37
C ASP A 313 -7.69 25.70 34.62
N ARG A 314 -8.86 26.33 34.49
CA ARG A 314 -9.48 27.23 35.47
C ARG A 314 -11.02 27.05 35.53
N PRO A 315 -11.67 27.41 36.64
CA PRO A 315 -13.13 27.34 36.74
C PRO A 315 -13.81 28.37 35.82
N THR A 316 -14.91 27.95 35.22
CA THR A 316 -15.81 28.83 34.48
C THR A 316 -16.49 29.84 35.42
N SER A 317 -16.55 31.11 34.99
CA SER A 317 -17.28 32.18 35.67
C SER A 317 -18.80 32.03 35.50
N SER A 318 -19.22 31.55 34.33
CA SER A 318 -20.54 30.97 34.09
C SER A 318 -20.47 29.96 32.94
N SER A 319 -21.48 29.10 32.83
CA SER A 319 -21.58 28.13 31.74
C SER A 319 -23.04 27.89 31.33
N GLY A 320 -23.24 27.21 30.21
CA GLY A 320 -24.57 26.83 29.72
C GLY A 320 -24.51 25.89 28.52
N ILE A 321 -25.69 25.62 27.96
CA ILE A 321 -25.88 24.88 26.71
C ILE A 321 -26.79 25.66 25.76
N TRP A 322 -26.92 25.19 24.52
CA TRP A 322 -27.98 25.64 23.63
C TRP A 322 -28.75 24.44 23.02
N SER A 323 -30.03 24.65 22.72
CA SER A 323 -30.93 23.63 22.15
C SER A 323 -30.75 23.48 20.63
N ALA A 324 -31.34 22.43 20.05
CA ALA A 324 -31.26 22.08 18.61
C ALA A 324 -31.74 23.18 17.62
N ASP A 325 -32.32 24.27 18.14
CA ASP A 325 -32.73 25.48 17.42
C ASP A 325 -31.76 26.67 17.62
N GLY A 326 -30.56 26.42 18.15
CA GLY A 326 -29.54 27.42 18.45
C GLY A 326 -29.83 28.30 19.67
N ALA A 327 -30.90 28.05 20.43
CA ALA A 327 -31.31 28.93 21.54
C ALA A 327 -30.48 28.69 22.82
N HIS A 328 -29.69 29.69 23.22
CA HIS A 328 -28.85 29.67 24.42
C HIS A 328 -29.66 29.59 25.73
N GLN A 329 -29.24 28.70 26.63
CA GLN A 329 -29.85 28.43 27.94
C GLN A 329 -28.77 28.53 29.06
N PRO A 330 -28.51 29.74 29.60
CA PRO A 330 -27.52 29.95 30.64
C PRO A 330 -27.82 29.13 31.91
N GLY A 331 -26.78 28.52 32.50
CA GLY A 331 -26.88 27.73 33.73
C GLY A 331 -27.60 26.37 33.58
N VAL A 332 -27.95 25.96 32.35
CA VAL A 332 -28.43 24.60 32.08
C VAL A 332 -27.21 23.71 31.81
N ALA A 333 -27.03 22.67 32.63
CA ALA A 333 -25.81 21.86 32.64
C ALA A 333 -25.73 20.83 31.50
N SER A 334 -26.85 20.35 30.95
CA SER A 334 -26.84 19.25 29.98
C SER A 334 -27.96 19.34 28.95
N ASN A 335 -27.69 18.87 27.73
CA ASN A 335 -28.68 18.74 26.65
C ASN A 335 -28.32 17.56 25.73
N GLU A 336 -29.35 16.84 25.27
CA GLU A 336 -29.23 15.73 24.31
C GLU A 336 -30.30 15.91 23.23
N VAL A 337 -29.91 15.80 21.96
CA VAL A 337 -30.79 16.07 20.81
C VAL A 337 -30.69 14.95 19.78
N ALA A 338 -31.77 14.72 19.04
CA ALA A 338 -31.82 13.77 17.92
C ALA A 338 -31.35 14.40 16.58
N GLY A 339 -30.56 15.48 16.65
CA GLY A 339 -30.14 16.32 15.53
C GLY A 339 -30.49 17.80 15.72
N GLY A 340 -29.76 18.66 15.01
CA GLY A 340 -29.88 20.13 15.04
C GLY A 340 -28.74 20.83 15.78
N ASP A 341 -28.72 22.15 15.72
CA ASP A 341 -27.59 23.01 16.11
C ASP A 341 -27.41 23.08 17.64
N ASN A 342 -26.88 22.05 18.32
CA ASN A 342 -26.65 22.05 19.77
C ASN A 342 -25.16 22.21 20.17
N GLY A 343 -24.94 22.53 21.45
CA GLY A 343 -23.61 22.69 22.01
C GLY A 343 -23.61 23.28 23.42
N ALA A 344 -22.41 23.62 23.90
CA ALA A 344 -22.13 24.11 25.25
C ALA A 344 -21.23 25.36 25.23
N VAL A 345 -21.31 26.21 26.26
CA VAL A 345 -20.49 27.42 26.38
C VAL A 345 -19.88 27.58 27.76
N ALA A 346 -18.60 27.92 27.78
CA ALA A 346 -17.83 28.38 28.93
C ALA A 346 -17.66 29.90 28.87
N VAL A 347 -17.69 30.58 30.01
CA VAL A 347 -17.44 32.03 30.12
C VAL A 347 -16.42 32.30 31.22
N PHE A 348 -15.50 33.23 31.00
CA PHE A 348 -14.36 33.56 31.85
C PHE A 348 -14.18 35.08 32.01
N ASP A 349 -13.68 35.49 33.18
CA ASP A 349 -13.05 36.78 33.39
C ASP A 349 -11.55 36.66 33.07
N THR A 350 -11.11 37.38 32.05
CA THR A 350 -9.75 37.41 31.49
C THR A 350 -9.03 38.73 31.77
N THR A 351 -9.51 39.53 32.74
CA THR A 351 -8.97 40.88 32.99
C THR A 351 -7.61 40.92 33.68
N ASP A 352 -7.33 39.97 34.59
CA ASP A 352 -6.04 39.83 35.29
C ASP A 352 -5.18 38.66 34.76
N ASP A 353 -5.78 37.70 34.04
CA ASP A 353 -5.14 36.50 33.49
C ASP A 353 -5.78 36.19 32.13
N ALA A 354 -5.05 36.45 31.04
CA ALA A 354 -5.62 36.56 29.69
C ALA A 354 -5.77 35.23 28.94
N ASP A 355 -4.96 34.23 29.32
CA ASP A 355 -4.91 32.94 28.64
C ASP A 355 -5.99 32.00 29.18
N VAL A 356 -6.55 31.14 28.34
CA VAL A 356 -7.39 30.01 28.78
C VAL A 356 -6.88 28.77 28.06
N GLU A 357 -6.49 27.75 28.82
CA GLU A 357 -6.00 26.49 28.26
C GLU A 357 -7.04 25.38 28.39
N ILE A 358 -7.14 24.55 27.37
CA ILE A 358 -8.14 23.48 27.26
C ILE A 358 -7.47 22.21 26.77
N SER A 359 -7.70 21.09 27.44
CA SER A 359 -7.37 19.76 26.91
C SER A 359 -8.65 18.97 26.60
N VAL A 360 -8.74 18.40 25.39
CA VAL A 360 -9.91 17.70 24.87
C VAL A 360 -9.49 16.31 24.41
N GLY A 361 -9.76 15.30 25.26
CA GLY A 361 -9.56 13.90 24.89
C GLY A 361 -10.75 13.40 24.07
N VAL A 362 -10.49 12.51 23.11
CA VAL A 362 -11.50 11.97 22.18
C VAL A 362 -11.51 10.44 22.17
N SER A 363 -12.61 9.82 21.72
CA SER A 363 -12.72 8.35 21.60
C SER A 363 -13.83 7.92 20.62
N PHE A 364 -13.73 6.72 20.07
CA PHE A 364 -14.81 6.02 19.33
C PHE A 364 -15.56 4.99 20.22
N VAL A 365 -15.10 4.81 21.46
CA VAL A 365 -15.62 3.80 22.40
C VAL A 365 -16.67 4.42 23.32
N ASP A 366 -16.28 5.32 24.21
CA ASP A 366 -17.18 6.03 25.13
C ASP A 366 -16.52 7.27 25.77
N VAL A 367 -17.30 8.04 26.54
CA VAL A 367 -16.81 9.21 27.29
C VAL A 367 -15.76 8.83 28.33
N ASP A 368 -15.88 7.66 28.95
CA ASP A 368 -14.89 7.19 29.93
C ASP A 368 -13.53 6.92 29.27
N GLY A 369 -13.53 6.40 28.03
CA GLY A 369 -12.37 6.29 27.16
C GLY A 369 -11.77 7.65 26.78
N ALA A 370 -12.61 8.57 26.29
CA ALA A 370 -12.18 9.93 25.96
C ALA A 370 -11.52 10.66 27.16
N ARG A 371 -12.08 10.47 28.37
CA ARG A 371 -11.49 10.97 29.62
C ARG A 371 -10.20 10.23 29.99
N ALA A 372 -10.14 8.91 29.85
CA ALA A 372 -8.95 8.11 30.14
C ALA A 372 -7.79 8.48 29.21
N ASN A 373 -8.06 8.75 27.93
CA ASN A 373 -7.11 9.25 26.94
C ASN A 373 -6.51 10.59 27.42
N ARG A 374 -7.36 11.59 27.71
CA ARG A 374 -6.93 12.89 28.27
C ARG A 374 -6.08 12.74 29.53
N VAL A 375 -6.58 12.00 30.52
CA VAL A 375 -5.94 11.86 31.83
C VAL A 375 -4.62 11.07 31.75
N SER A 376 -4.45 10.19 30.76
CA SER A 376 -3.20 9.45 30.57
C SER A 376 -2.16 10.24 29.78
N GLU A 377 -2.59 11.07 28.83
CA GLU A 377 -1.68 11.82 27.94
C GLU A 377 -1.31 13.20 28.50
N VAL A 378 -2.21 13.87 29.24
CA VAL A 378 -1.98 15.20 29.85
C VAL A 378 -2.39 15.31 31.33
N GLY A 379 -2.81 14.22 31.99
CA GLY A 379 -3.12 14.24 33.42
C GLY A 379 -4.48 14.85 33.79
N GLU A 380 -4.90 14.63 35.04
CA GLU A 380 -6.18 15.12 35.60
C GLU A 380 -6.33 16.64 35.48
N ASN A 381 -5.30 17.38 35.89
CA ASN A 381 -5.30 18.85 35.96
C ASN A 381 -4.91 19.55 34.64
N ALA A 382 -4.67 18.77 33.56
CA ALA A 382 -3.98 19.18 32.34
C ALA A 382 -2.49 19.60 32.51
N THR A 383 -1.64 19.08 31.63
CA THR A 383 -0.26 19.54 31.39
C THR A 383 -0.30 20.85 30.59
N PRO A 384 0.47 21.89 30.95
CA PRO A 384 0.45 23.18 30.26
C PRO A 384 0.76 23.07 28.75
N PHE A 385 0.15 23.95 27.95
CA PHE A 385 0.23 23.95 26.49
C PHE A 385 1.66 23.85 25.96
N ASP A 386 2.59 24.68 26.48
CA ASP A 386 3.97 24.72 25.99
C ASP A 386 4.77 23.43 26.30
N GLU A 387 4.43 22.70 27.37
CA GLU A 387 5.02 21.39 27.65
C GLU A 387 4.52 20.32 26.68
N VAL A 388 3.22 20.33 26.35
CA VAL A 388 2.64 19.43 25.33
C VAL A 388 3.22 19.75 23.95
N ARG A 389 3.27 21.03 23.57
CA ARG A 389 3.89 21.51 22.32
C ARG A 389 5.33 21.06 22.20
N ALA A 390 6.14 21.24 23.26
CA ALA A 390 7.54 20.81 23.26
C ALA A 390 7.69 19.29 23.10
N ALA A 391 6.86 18.50 23.78
CA ALA A 391 6.88 17.04 23.64
C ALA A 391 6.43 16.57 22.24
N THR A 392 5.46 17.26 21.63
CA THR A 392 4.96 16.95 20.28
C THR A 392 5.95 17.39 19.19
N LYS A 393 6.64 18.51 19.40
CA LYS A 393 7.78 18.93 18.56
C LYS A 393 8.95 17.95 18.64
N SER A 394 9.25 17.39 19.82
CA SER A 394 10.23 16.29 19.93
C SER A 394 9.79 15.10 19.08
N ALA A 395 8.55 14.61 19.28
CA ALA A 395 8.04 13.46 18.53
C ALA A 395 8.13 13.64 17.01
N TRP A 396 7.89 14.85 16.48
CA TRP A 396 8.09 15.14 15.05
C TRP A 396 9.56 15.22 14.64
N ASN A 397 10.47 15.77 15.47
CA ASN A 397 11.90 15.77 15.17
C ASN A 397 12.50 14.35 15.21
N ASP A 398 12.07 13.53 16.17
CA ASP A 398 12.45 12.12 16.28
C ASP A 398 11.94 11.33 15.05
N GLN A 399 10.66 11.54 14.67
CA GLN A 399 10.01 10.90 13.52
C GLN A 399 10.63 11.30 12.17
N LEU A 400 10.82 12.60 11.91
CA LEU A 400 11.38 13.11 10.66
C LEU A 400 12.89 12.83 10.55
N GLY A 401 13.58 12.72 11.70
CA GLY A 401 14.99 12.33 11.79
C GLY A 401 15.28 10.88 11.39
N SER A 402 14.25 10.05 11.17
CA SER A 402 14.39 8.73 10.54
C SER A 402 15.04 8.79 9.16
N ILE A 403 14.89 9.89 8.41
CA ILE A 403 15.55 10.11 7.12
C ILE A 403 16.30 11.45 7.09
N ALA A 404 17.56 11.43 7.51
CA ALA A 404 18.42 12.62 7.50
C ALA A 404 18.98 12.88 6.10
N ILE A 405 18.71 14.05 5.51
CA ILE A 405 19.13 14.40 4.13
C ILE A 405 20.08 15.60 4.01
N THR A 406 21.04 15.51 3.08
CA THR A 406 21.86 16.62 2.60
C THR A 406 21.33 17.11 1.25
N ALA A 407 20.72 18.30 1.25
CA ALA A 407 20.20 19.00 0.08
C ALA A 407 20.11 20.52 0.38
N SER A 408 19.64 21.31 -0.58
CA SER A 408 19.35 22.73 -0.32
C SER A 408 18.18 22.91 0.66
N GLU A 409 18.12 24.07 1.31
CA GLU A 409 17.04 24.40 2.26
C GLU A 409 15.65 24.37 1.62
N GLN A 410 15.53 24.63 0.31
CA GLN A 410 14.25 24.49 -0.40
C GLN A 410 13.86 23.02 -0.56
N THR A 411 14.78 22.17 -1.03
CA THR A 411 14.55 20.73 -1.19
C THR A 411 14.26 20.06 0.15
N LYS A 412 14.98 20.42 1.22
CA LYS A 412 14.66 19.97 2.59
C LYS A 412 13.23 20.32 3.00
N ARG A 413 12.79 21.56 2.76
CA ARG A 413 11.44 21.99 3.14
C ARG A 413 10.35 21.23 2.40
N VAL A 414 10.50 20.98 1.09
CA VAL A 414 9.55 20.13 0.36
C VAL A 414 9.62 18.69 0.89
N PHE A 415 10.82 18.10 0.99
CA PHE A 415 11.04 16.71 1.44
C PHE A 415 10.43 16.44 2.82
N TYR A 416 10.79 17.19 3.86
CA TYR A 416 10.25 16.97 5.20
C TYR A 416 8.76 17.30 5.29
N THR A 417 8.23 18.22 4.46
CA THR A 417 6.78 18.43 4.37
C THR A 417 6.06 17.22 3.77
N GLN A 418 6.64 16.56 2.75
CA GLN A 418 6.06 15.31 2.23
C GLN A 418 6.23 14.17 3.25
N LEU A 419 7.40 14.02 3.88
CA LEU A 419 7.59 13.00 4.93
C LEU A 419 6.56 13.17 6.07
N TYR A 420 6.32 14.41 6.53
CA TYR A 420 5.22 14.73 7.45
C TYR A 420 3.86 14.24 6.94
N LYS A 421 3.45 14.63 5.72
CA LYS A 421 2.15 14.24 5.13
C LYS A 421 1.99 12.71 4.96
N SER A 422 3.07 12.00 4.66
CA SER A 422 3.07 10.53 4.53
C SER A 422 2.85 9.77 5.84
N LEU A 423 2.91 10.46 6.99
CA LEU A 423 2.84 9.90 8.35
C LEU A 423 1.64 10.45 9.17
N LEU A 424 0.61 10.99 8.49
CA LEU A 424 -0.63 11.49 9.13
C LEU A 424 -1.75 10.44 9.19
N SER A 425 -1.61 9.35 8.43
CA SER A 425 -2.59 8.26 8.25
C SER A 425 -1.84 6.95 7.96
N PRO A 426 -2.42 5.76 8.23
CA PRO A 426 -3.71 5.51 8.89
C PRO A 426 -3.70 5.92 10.38
N THR A 427 -4.77 6.55 10.87
CA THR A 427 -4.80 7.10 12.23
C THR A 427 -5.03 6.03 13.30
N ILE A 428 -4.57 6.29 14.52
CA ILE A 428 -4.91 5.45 15.69
C ILE A 428 -6.44 5.43 15.92
N GLY A 429 -6.97 4.25 16.24
CA GLY A 429 -8.39 4.00 16.53
C GLY A 429 -8.68 3.37 17.89
N SER A 430 -7.65 2.96 18.66
CA SER A 430 -7.78 2.49 20.04
C SER A 430 -7.55 3.58 21.09
N ASP A 431 -8.33 3.53 22.17
CA ASP A 431 -8.08 4.23 23.44
C ASP A 431 -6.77 3.76 24.09
N VAL A 432 -6.27 4.51 25.09
CA VAL A 432 -5.06 4.18 25.87
C VAL A 432 -5.18 2.90 26.72
N ASP A 433 -6.38 2.36 26.90
CA ASP A 433 -6.62 1.05 27.54
C ASP A 433 -6.76 -0.10 26.52
N GLY A 434 -6.49 0.17 25.25
CA GLY A 434 -6.57 -0.79 24.15
C GLY A 434 -7.97 -0.98 23.58
N ARG A 435 -9.03 -0.40 24.17
CA ARG A 435 -10.38 -0.55 23.62
C ARG A 435 -10.53 0.17 22.28
N TYR A 436 -11.24 -0.43 21.34
CA TYR A 436 -11.58 0.21 20.06
C TYR A 436 -12.99 -0.16 19.62
N ARG A 437 -13.54 0.61 18.67
CA ARG A 437 -14.83 0.34 18.02
C ARG A 437 -14.59 -0.51 16.78
N GLY A 438 -15.13 -1.72 16.78
CA GLY A 438 -14.96 -2.66 15.67
C GLY A 438 -15.86 -2.38 14.47
N MET A 439 -15.59 -3.10 13.38
CA MET A 439 -16.42 -3.06 12.15
C MET A 439 -17.80 -3.72 12.32
N ASP A 440 -18.01 -4.47 13.41
CA ASP A 440 -19.32 -4.96 13.88
C ASP A 440 -20.05 -3.96 14.81
N LEU A 441 -19.48 -2.76 14.98
CA LEU A 441 -19.86 -1.71 15.93
C LEU A 441 -19.79 -2.13 17.41
N ALA A 442 -19.23 -3.30 17.75
CA ALA A 442 -18.96 -3.69 19.13
C ALA A 442 -17.70 -3.00 19.68
N VAL A 443 -17.39 -3.26 20.96
CA VAL A 443 -16.16 -2.81 21.60
C VAL A 443 -15.23 -4.00 21.79
N HIS A 444 -14.08 -3.95 21.14
CA HIS A 444 -13.02 -4.96 21.23
C HIS A 444 -11.80 -4.39 21.96
N VAL A 445 -10.73 -5.18 22.10
CA VAL A 445 -9.52 -4.78 22.84
C VAL A 445 -8.26 -5.24 22.10
N ALA A 446 -7.37 -4.29 21.79
CA ALA A 446 -6.03 -4.53 21.31
C ALA A 446 -5.07 -4.78 22.50
N ASP A 447 -4.82 -6.06 22.83
CA ASP A 447 -3.94 -6.45 23.94
C ASP A 447 -2.48 -6.55 23.47
N GLY A 448 -1.68 -5.54 23.80
CA GLY A 448 -0.24 -5.49 23.47
C GLY A 448 0.10 -5.07 22.03
N TRP A 449 -0.83 -4.37 21.36
CA TRP A 449 -0.67 -3.81 20.01
C TRP A 449 -1.62 -2.60 19.83
N THR A 450 -1.45 -1.80 18.79
CA THR A 450 -2.24 -0.57 18.54
C THR A 450 -3.25 -0.78 17.41
N TYR A 451 -4.54 -0.53 17.66
CA TYR A 451 -5.52 -0.54 16.57
C TYR A 451 -5.41 0.76 15.76
N HIS A 452 -5.14 0.63 14.46
CA HIS A 452 -5.23 1.69 13.45
C HIS A 452 -6.52 1.59 12.63
N GLN A 453 -6.91 2.71 12.00
CA GLN A 453 -8.13 2.90 11.23
C GLN A 453 -7.93 4.02 10.18
N THR A 454 -8.99 4.38 9.43
CA THR A 454 -8.92 5.40 8.35
C THR A 454 -8.03 4.94 7.19
N PHE A 455 -8.50 3.90 6.49
CA PHE A 455 -7.78 3.24 5.41
C PHE A 455 -8.32 3.68 4.05
N SER A 456 -7.49 4.37 3.25
CA SER A 456 -7.77 4.78 1.86
C SER A 456 -6.96 3.89 0.91
N LEU A 457 -7.30 2.60 0.84
CA LEU A 457 -6.34 1.59 0.35
C LEU A 457 -6.08 1.68 -1.14
N TRP A 458 -7.04 2.16 -1.93
CA TRP A 458 -6.89 2.30 -3.39
C TRP A 458 -5.68 3.15 -3.74
N ASP A 459 -5.52 4.27 -3.08
CA ASP A 459 -4.42 5.20 -3.22
C ASP A 459 -3.16 4.58 -2.57
N THR A 460 -3.26 4.25 -1.29
CA THR A 460 -2.09 4.13 -0.42
C THR A 460 -1.28 2.84 -0.65
N TYR A 461 -1.85 1.79 -1.27
CA TYR A 461 -1.10 0.55 -1.57
C TYR A 461 0.10 0.78 -2.49
N ARG A 462 0.05 1.83 -3.32
CA ARG A 462 0.99 2.09 -4.42
C ARG A 462 2.39 2.45 -3.92
N THR A 463 2.49 3.17 -2.80
CA THR A 463 3.73 3.79 -2.30
C THR A 463 3.81 3.86 -0.78
N GLN A 464 2.71 4.20 -0.10
CA GLN A 464 2.70 4.37 1.35
C GLN A 464 2.88 3.04 2.10
N ALA A 465 2.30 1.95 1.58
CA ALA A 465 2.52 0.59 2.11
C ALA A 465 4.00 0.24 2.24
N THR A 466 4.78 0.50 1.19
CA THR A 466 6.22 0.21 1.17
C THR A 466 7.01 1.18 2.04
N LEU A 467 6.67 2.47 2.04
CA LEU A 467 7.37 3.44 2.91
C LEU A 467 7.18 3.08 4.38
N HIS A 468 5.94 2.81 4.83
CA HIS A 468 5.66 2.40 6.21
C HIS A 468 6.35 1.07 6.55
N GLY A 469 6.30 0.06 5.67
CA GLY A 469 6.97 -1.22 5.93
C GLY A 469 8.51 -1.18 5.84
N LEU A 470 9.11 -0.03 5.47
CA LEU A 470 10.54 0.23 5.56
C LEU A 470 10.93 1.01 6.83
N ILE A 471 10.25 2.13 7.13
CA ILE A 471 10.66 3.08 8.20
C ILE A 471 9.76 3.12 9.44
N GLU A 472 8.65 2.36 9.46
CA GLU A 472 7.68 2.29 10.55
C GLU A 472 7.26 0.82 10.74
N ARG A 473 8.21 -0.11 10.84
CA ARG A 473 7.96 -1.56 10.71
C ARG A 473 7.02 -2.11 11.78
N ASP A 474 7.20 -1.70 13.04
CA ASP A 474 6.29 -2.10 14.13
C ASP A 474 4.86 -1.59 13.87
N ARG A 475 4.71 -0.35 13.39
CA ARG A 475 3.39 0.24 13.10
C ARG A 475 2.75 -0.35 11.85
N ALA A 476 3.54 -0.70 10.83
CA ALA A 476 3.06 -1.44 9.67
C ALA A 476 2.48 -2.80 10.09
N SER A 477 3.07 -3.45 11.10
CA SER A 477 2.55 -4.67 11.71
C SER A 477 1.20 -4.46 12.39
N ASP A 478 1.07 -3.39 13.19
CA ASP A 478 -0.18 -2.98 13.82
C ASP A 478 -1.28 -2.61 12.80
N ILE A 479 -0.93 -1.88 11.73
CA ILE A 479 -1.83 -1.53 10.61
C ILE A 479 -2.34 -2.78 9.90
N VAL A 480 -1.46 -3.73 9.58
CA VAL A 480 -1.83 -5.02 8.97
C VAL A 480 -2.74 -5.83 9.91
N ARG A 481 -2.43 -5.84 11.21
CA ARG A 481 -3.27 -6.51 12.22
C ARG A 481 -4.65 -5.87 12.34
N SER A 482 -4.78 -4.54 12.20
CA SER A 482 -6.09 -3.88 12.10
C SER A 482 -6.88 -4.32 10.86
N MET A 483 -6.25 -4.42 9.68
CA MET A 483 -6.95 -4.93 8.48
C MET A 483 -7.42 -6.39 8.67
N TYR A 484 -6.64 -7.20 9.38
CA TYR A 484 -7.07 -8.53 9.81
C TYR A 484 -8.26 -8.48 10.79
N GLN A 485 -8.27 -7.59 11.79
CA GLN A 485 -9.44 -7.45 12.67
C GLN A 485 -10.68 -6.95 11.93
N HIS A 486 -10.55 -6.04 10.95
CA HIS A 486 -11.66 -5.67 10.05
C HIS A 486 -12.27 -6.91 9.36
N ARG A 487 -11.43 -7.88 8.92
CA ARG A 487 -11.88 -9.16 8.36
C ARG A 487 -12.56 -10.08 9.39
N ILE A 488 -12.09 -10.11 10.63
CA ILE A 488 -12.64 -10.96 11.70
C ILE A 488 -13.98 -10.42 12.23
N GLU A 489 -14.09 -9.11 12.40
CA GLU A 489 -15.25 -8.42 12.98
C GLU A 489 -16.31 -8.08 11.93
N GLY A 490 -15.89 -7.38 10.85
CA GLY A 490 -16.77 -6.97 9.76
C GLY A 490 -17.07 -8.08 8.76
N GLY A 491 -16.30 -9.17 8.77
CA GLY A 491 -16.52 -10.36 7.95
C GLY A 491 -15.82 -10.37 6.59
N TRP A 492 -15.19 -9.26 6.17
CA TRP A 492 -14.36 -9.19 4.95
C TRP A 492 -13.25 -8.13 5.07
N LEU A 493 -12.23 -8.19 4.20
CA LEU A 493 -11.19 -7.16 4.17
C LEU A 493 -11.76 -5.80 3.71
N PRO A 494 -11.27 -4.67 4.27
CA PRO A 494 -11.79 -3.35 3.94
C PRO A 494 -11.36 -2.88 2.54
N ARG A 495 -12.09 -1.92 1.94
CA ARG A 495 -11.60 -1.16 0.78
C ARG A 495 -11.30 0.29 1.15
N TRP A 496 -12.30 0.98 1.70
CA TRP A 496 -12.20 2.36 2.16
C TRP A 496 -12.98 2.50 3.46
N SER A 497 -12.29 2.57 4.61
CA SER A 497 -12.95 2.57 5.93
C SER A 497 -12.71 3.87 6.71
N LEU A 498 -13.78 4.56 7.09
CA LEU A 498 -13.75 5.78 7.90
C LEU A 498 -14.04 5.45 9.37
N GLY A 499 -12.98 5.24 10.16
CA GLY A 499 -13.13 4.68 11.50
C GLY A 499 -13.78 3.28 11.45
N PRO A 500 -14.86 3.02 12.22
CA PRO A 500 -15.54 1.72 12.27
C PRO A 500 -16.55 1.49 11.12
N VAL A 501 -16.55 2.33 10.09
CA VAL A 501 -17.52 2.28 8.97
C VAL A 501 -16.80 2.05 7.65
N GLU A 502 -17.21 1.03 6.90
CA GLU A 502 -16.81 0.85 5.51
C GLU A 502 -17.65 1.78 4.60
N THR A 503 -17.00 2.43 3.64
CA THR A 503 -17.65 3.27 2.62
C THR A 503 -17.62 2.64 1.23
N ASN A 504 -16.74 1.65 0.99
CA ASN A 504 -16.53 0.94 -0.28
C ASN A 504 -16.11 1.83 -1.47
N ILE A 505 -15.68 3.06 -1.20
CA ILE A 505 -15.26 4.04 -2.20
C ILE A 505 -14.04 3.53 -2.99
N MET A 506 -13.92 4.00 -4.23
CA MET A 506 -13.01 3.49 -5.26
C MET A 506 -13.30 2.02 -5.63
N ALA A 507 -12.47 1.46 -6.50
CA ALA A 507 -12.71 0.16 -7.12
C ALA A 507 -11.47 -0.75 -7.02
N GLY A 508 -11.57 -1.97 -7.56
CA GLY A 508 -10.50 -2.97 -7.46
C GLY A 508 -10.39 -3.64 -6.08
N ASP A 509 -9.24 -4.26 -5.83
CA ASP A 509 -8.92 -5.04 -4.62
C ASP A 509 -7.60 -4.57 -3.96
N PRO A 510 -7.55 -3.33 -3.48
CA PRO A 510 -6.32 -2.73 -2.98
C PRO A 510 -5.80 -3.38 -1.69
N ALA A 511 -6.69 -3.96 -0.86
CA ALA A 511 -6.31 -4.66 0.35
C ALA A 511 -5.37 -5.85 0.05
N SER A 512 -5.62 -6.59 -1.03
CA SER A 512 -4.72 -7.67 -1.45
C SER A 512 -3.32 -7.16 -1.83
N ALA A 513 -3.23 -6.03 -2.53
CA ALA A 513 -1.94 -5.43 -2.89
C ALA A 513 -1.18 -4.93 -1.66
N TRP A 514 -1.87 -4.24 -0.74
CA TRP A 514 -1.28 -3.76 0.53
C TRP A 514 -0.77 -4.91 1.41
N VAL A 515 -1.59 -5.94 1.62
CA VAL A 515 -1.24 -7.08 2.49
C VAL A 515 -0.14 -7.94 1.86
N ALA A 516 -0.15 -8.16 0.53
CA ALA A 516 0.92 -8.86 -0.17
C ALA A 516 2.27 -8.12 -0.09
N GLU A 517 2.27 -6.78 -0.17
CA GLU A 517 3.48 -5.97 0.03
C GLU A 517 4.03 -6.10 1.46
N ASN A 518 3.16 -6.15 2.48
CA ASN A 518 3.59 -6.37 3.86
C ASN A 518 4.07 -7.82 4.13
N PHE A 519 3.58 -8.82 3.40
CA PHE A 519 4.18 -10.17 3.38
C PHE A 519 5.59 -10.15 2.79
N ALA A 520 5.85 -9.33 1.76
CA ALA A 520 7.19 -9.16 1.18
C ALA A 520 8.16 -8.42 2.12
N LEU A 521 7.68 -7.36 2.79
CA LEU A 521 8.43 -6.54 3.75
C LEU A 521 8.66 -7.22 5.11
N GLY A 522 8.01 -8.36 5.37
CA GLY A 522 8.15 -9.09 6.62
C GLY A 522 7.58 -8.31 7.81
N THR A 523 6.47 -7.59 7.60
CA THR A 523 5.75 -6.81 8.62
C THR A 523 4.44 -7.46 9.04
N VAL A 524 3.95 -8.49 8.34
CA VAL A 524 2.83 -9.32 8.81
C VAL A 524 3.19 -10.01 10.14
N PRO A 525 2.39 -9.88 11.21
CA PRO A 525 2.68 -10.53 12.49
C PRO A 525 2.68 -12.07 12.41
N ASP A 526 3.73 -12.71 12.95
CA ASP A 526 3.93 -14.17 12.95
C ASP A 526 2.71 -14.98 13.43
N ASP A 527 1.95 -14.46 14.40
CA ASP A 527 0.85 -15.17 15.06
C ASP A 527 -0.47 -15.19 14.25
N ILE A 528 -0.60 -14.31 13.26
CA ILE A 528 -1.73 -14.29 12.30
C ILE A 528 -1.30 -14.64 10.87
N SER A 529 0.00 -14.78 10.60
CA SER A 529 0.58 -14.87 9.25
C SER A 529 -0.03 -15.97 8.35
N ASP A 530 -0.21 -17.19 8.87
CA ASP A 530 -0.84 -18.28 8.12
C ASP A 530 -2.35 -18.04 7.89
N GLU A 531 -3.08 -17.50 8.87
CA GLU A 531 -4.54 -17.25 8.76
C GLU A 531 -4.84 -16.05 7.87
N LEU A 532 -4.03 -15.00 7.93
CA LEU A 532 -4.10 -13.85 7.04
C LEU A 532 -3.74 -14.23 5.59
N TRP A 533 -2.88 -15.23 5.38
CA TRP A 533 -2.62 -15.78 4.04
C TRP A 533 -3.85 -16.49 3.47
N ASP A 534 -4.51 -17.34 4.26
CA ASP A 534 -5.75 -18.00 3.83
C ASP A 534 -6.88 -16.97 3.56
N VAL A 535 -6.99 -15.92 4.38
CA VAL A 535 -7.88 -14.76 4.17
C VAL A 535 -7.56 -14.01 2.87
N LEU A 536 -6.28 -13.77 2.57
CA LEU A 536 -5.82 -13.07 1.36
C LEU A 536 -6.18 -13.89 0.11
N VAL A 537 -5.98 -15.21 0.17
CA VAL A 537 -6.38 -16.14 -0.89
C VAL A 537 -7.90 -16.20 -1.04
N GLU A 538 -8.68 -16.23 0.04
CA GLU A 538 -10.15 -16.19 0.03
C GLU A 538 -10.67 -14.89 -0.64
N ASN A 539 -10.17 -13.73 -0.21
CA ASN A 539 -10.52 -12.41 -0.75
C ASN A 539 -10.31 -12.33 -2.27
N ALA A 540 -9.22 -12.92 -2.74
CA ALA A 540 -8.84 -12.91 -4.15
C ALA A 540 -9.40 -14.09 -4.97
N THR A 541 -10.20 -14.99 -4.39
CA THR A 541 -10.77 -16.15 -5.10
C THR A 541 -12.28 -16.37 -4.92
N THR A 542 -12.91 -15.67 -3.98
CA THR A 542 -14.35 -15.78 -3.70
C THR A 542 -15.00 -14.41 -3.52
N ALA A 543 -16.32 -14.32 -3.70
CA ALA A 543 -17.07 -13.09 -3.43
C ALA A 543 -17.53 -13.06 -1.95
N PRO A 544 -17.69 -11.87 -1.33
CA PRO A 544 -18.12 -11.79 0.06
C PRO A 544 -19.52 -12.39 0.31
N PRO A 545 -19.82 -12.86 1.53
CA PRO A 545 -21.16 -13.26 1.93
C PRO A 545 -22.20 -12.13 1.86
N GLU A 546 -23.45 -12.48 1.56
CA GLU A 546 -24.59 -11.54 1.60
C GLU A 546 -24.74 -10.93 3.01
N GLY A 547 -24.82 -9.60 3.09
CA GLY A 547 -25.00 -8.85 4.33
C GLY A 547 -23.71 -8.38 5.02
N VAL A 548 -22.53 -8.64 4.44
CA VAL A 548 -21.26 -8.04 4.85
C VAL A 548 -21.13 -6.61 4.29
N ALA A 549 -20.53 -5.69 5.05
CA ALA A 549 -20.39 -4.29 4.67
C ALA A 549 -19.33 -4.04 3.58
N SER A 550 -18.18 -4.71 3.66
CA SER A 550 -17.07 -4.56 2.70
C SER A 550 -17.27 -5.44 1.47
N VAL A 551 -17.28 -4.82 0.29
CA VAL A 551 -17.70 -5.45 -0.98
C VAL A 551 -16.63 -6.32 -1.65
N GLY A 552 -15.38 -6.25 -1.21
CA GLY A 552 -14.30 -7.13 -1.67
C GLY A 552 -14.16 -7.21 -3.18
N ARG A 553 -14.21 -8.45 -3.70
CA ARG A 553 -14.33 -8.77 -5.13
C ARG A 553 -15.71 -9.33 -5.45
N GLN A 554 -16.68 -8.46 -5.75
CA GLN A 554 -18.05 -8.90 -6.03
C GLN A 554 -18.14 -9.81 -7.27
N SER A 555 -17.24 -9.64 -8.24
CA SER A 555 -17.22 -10.38 -9.50
C SER A 555 -16.30 -11.60 -9.52
N ALA A 556 -15.75 -12.06 -8.38
CA ALA A 556 -14.69 -13.09 -8.33
C ALA A 556 -14.92 -14.31 -9.25
N ASP A 557 -16.10 -14.94 -9.23
CA ASP A 557 -16.49 -16.04 -10.12
C ASP A 557 -16.42 -15.67 -11.61
N PHE A 558 -16.85 -14.45 -11.96
CA PHE A 558 -16.83 -13.94 -13.32
C PHE A 558 -15.40 -13.58 -13.75
N TRP A 559 -14.62 -12.94 -12.88
CA TRP A 559 -13.20 -12.60 -13.08
C TRP A 559 -12.38 -13.84 -13.42
N ILE A 560 -12.44 -14.87 -12.56
CA ILE A 560 -11.69 -16.13 -12.71
C ILE A 560 -12.08 -16.84 -14.02
N LYS A 561 -13.38 -16.85 -14.35
CA LYS A 561 -13.91 -17.55 -15.53
C LYS A 561 -13.63 -16.82 -16.85
N ASN A 562 -13.81 -15.50 -16.89
CA ASN A 562 -13.85 -14.72 -18.14
C ASN A 562 -12.64 -13.80 -18.34
N ARG A 563 -11.71 -13.75 -17.37
CA ARG A 563 -10.46 -12.98 -17.39
C ARG A 563 -10.63 -11.46 -17.53
N HIS A 564 -11.80 -10.94 -17.17
CA HIS A 564 -12.12 -9.50 -17.06
C HIS A 564 -13.28 -9.31 -16.09
N ILE A 565 -13.45 -8.10 -15.58
CA ILE A 565 -14.63 -7.66 -14.83
C ILE A 565 -15.63 -7.08 -15.84
N PRO A 566 -16.93 -7.44 -15.77
CA PRO A 566 -17.90 -7.01 -16.76
C PRO A 566 -18.31 -5.55 -16.52
N TYR A 567 -18.15 -4.71 -17.53
CA TYR A 567 -18.57 -3.32 -17.49
C TYR A 567 -20.05 -3.16 -17.84
N TYR A 568 -20.74 -2.34 -17.05
CA TYR A 568 -22.12 -1.93 -17.26
C TYR A 568 -22.22 -0.40 -17.18
N SER A 569 -22.95 0.23 -18.12
CA SER A 569 -23.14 1.68 -18.11
C SER A 569 -23.98 2.14 -16.90
N GLU A 570 -23.74 3.35 -16.39
CA GLU A 570 -24.45 3.90 -15.20
C GLU A 570 -25.98 3.87 -15.28
N ASN A 571 -26.56 3.83 -16.49
CA ASN A 571 -28.01 3.83 -16.70
C ASN A 571 -28.65 2.44 -16.57
N GLU A 572 -27.88 1.37 -16.34
CA GLU A 572 -28.39 0.02 -16.19
C GLU A 572 -29.21 -0.16 -14.88
N PRO A 573 -30.51 -0.51 -14.94
CA PRO A 573 -31.36 -0.52 -13.75
C PRO A 573 -30.99 -1.62 -12.75
N GLY A 574 -30.56 -1.20 -11.55
CA GLY A 574 -30.28 -2.08 -10.41
C GLY A 574 -28.89 -1.89 -9.81
N LEU A 575 -27.98 -1.21 -10.52
CA LEU A 575 -26.63 -0.91 -10.02
C LEU A 575 -26.67 0.27 -9.04
N GLY A 576 -26.69 -0.03 -7.74
CA GLY A 576 -26.52 0.96 -6.67
C GLY A 576 -25.13 1.61 -6.68
N GLN A 577 -24.81 2.44 -5.67
CA GLN A 577 -23.46 3.02 -5.55
C GLN A 577 -22.40 1.99 -5.13
N GLN A 578 -22.77 0.90 -4.44
CA GLN A 578 -21.85 -0.21 -4.09
C GLN A 578 -21.44 -1.10 -5.28
N PHE A 579 -21.60 -0.63 -6.52
CA PHE A 579 -21.29 -1.35 -7.77
C PHE A 579 -20.14 -0.70 -8.55
N GLU A 580 -19.27 0.06 -7.88
CA GLU A 580 -18.07 0.70 -8.43
C GLU A 580 -17.24 -0.25 -9.31
N GLU A 581 -17.03 -1.49 -8.85
CA GLU A 581 -16.31 -2.54 -9.58
C GLU A 581 -16.89 -2.81 -10.99
N TYR A 582 -18.22 -2.76 -11.13
CA TYR A 582 -18.97 -3.04 -12.36
C TYR A 582 -19.18 -1.81 -13.23
N ARG A 583 -19.35 -0.64 -12.61
CA ARG A 583 -19.36 0.67 -13.29
C ARG A 583 -17.99 0.97 -13.89
N HIS A 584 -16.92 0.54 -13.21
CA HIS A 584 -15.54 0.83 -13.53
C HIS A 584 -14.78 -0.44 -13.94
N GLY A 585 -15.45 -1.34 -14.68
CA GLY A 585 -14.91 -2.66 -15.05
C GLY A 585 -13.61 -2.63 -15.87
N GLY A 586 -13.32 -1.53 -16.57
CA GLY A 586 -12.06 -1.31 -17.27
C GLY A 586 -10.88 -1.12 -16.31
N SER A 587 -10.95 -0.11 -15.43
CA SER A 587 -9.91 0.12 -14.41
C SER A 587 -9.87 -1.00 -13.36
N SER A 588 -11.02 -1.52 -12.93
CA SER A 588 -11.09 -2.58 -11.92
C SER A 588 -10.44 -3.89 -12.40
N SER A 589 -10.50 -4.18 -13.71
CA SER A 589 -9.79 -5.32 -14.31
C SER A 589 -8.26 -5.16 -14.31
N LEU A 590 -7.75 -3.92 -14.36
CA LEU A 590 -6.32 -3.61 -14.23
C LEU A 590 -5.89 -3.71 -12.75
N GLU A 591 -6.68 -3.15 -11.83
CA GLU A 591 -6.47 -3.26 -10.38
C GLU A 591 -6.46 -4.72 -9.91
N PHE A 592 -7.43 -5.55 -10.31
CA PHE A 592 -7.43 -6.99 -9.99
C PHE A 592 -6.23 -7.73 -10.62
N SER A 593 -5.72 -7.27 -11.77
CA SER A 593 -4.50 -7.84 -12.37
C SER A 593 -3.26 -7.54 -11.53
N ILE A 594 -3.12 -6.30 -11.03
CA ILE A 594 -2.02 -5.95 -10.10
C ILE A 594 -2.19 -6.68 -8.76
N SER A 595 -3.41 -6.76 -8.24
CA SER A 595 -3.72 -7.43 -6.97
C SER A 595 -3.45 -8.94 -7.01
N ASP A 596 -3.85 -9.63 -8.08
CA ASP A 596 -3.50 -11.04 -8.28
C ASP A 596 -1.99 -11.23 -8.51
N ALA A 597 -1.33 -10.35 -9.26
CA ALA A 597 0.13 -10.42 -9.41
C ALA A 597 0.89 -10.22 -8.08
N ALA A 598 0.40 -9.33 -7.21
CA ALA A 598 1.02 -9.04 -5.92
C ALA A 598 0.99 -10.25 -4.98
N ILE A 599 -0.15 -10.94 -4.89
CA ILE A 599 -0.26 -12.20 -4.13
C ILE A 599 0.69 -13.25 -4.72
N GLY A 600 0.77 -13.37 -6.04
CA GLY A 600 1.70 -14.29 -6.70
C GLY A 600 3.17 -13.98 -6.40
N ALA A 601 3.53 -12.70 -6.34
CA ALA A 601 4.88 -12.25 -6.06
C ALA A 601 5.28 -12.47 -4.59
N ALA A 602 4.37 -12.16 -3.65
CA ALA A 602 4.54 -12.44 -2.23
C ALA A 602 4.68 -13.94 -1.97
N ALA A 603 3.84 -14.77 -2.60
CA ALA A 603 3.95 -16.23 -2.55
C ALA A 603 5.34 -16.73 -2.99
N GLN A 604 5.91 -16.17 -4.06
CA GLN A 604 7.29 -16.51 -4.48
C GLN A 604 8.34 -16.03 -3.49
N ARG A 605 8.18 -14.86 -2.85
CA ARG A 605 9.10 -14.42 -1.78
C ARG A 605 9.04 -15.33 -0.55
N MET A 606 7.87 -15.85 -0.23
CA MET A 606 7.61 -16.81 0.86
C MET A 606 7.98 -18.26 0.51
N GLY A 607 8.39 -18.54 -0.74
CA GLY A 607 8.69 -19.90 -1.22
C GLY A 607 7.46 -20.76 -1.55
N LYS A 608 6.25 -20.20 -1.50
CA LYS A 608 4.96 -20.82 -1.86
C LYS A 608 4.76 -20.89 -3.39
N THR A 609 5.76 -21.38 -4.12
CA THR A 609 5.85 -21.27 -5.59
C THR A 609 4.71 -21.96 -6.36
N GLU A 610 4.14 -23.05 -5.82
CA GLU A 610 2.98 -23.72 -6.44
C GLU A 610 1.69 -22.88 -6.28
N GLU A 611 1.51 -22.23 -5.12
CA GLU A 611 0.39 -21.32 -4.86
C GLU A 611 0.49 -20.05 -5.70
N ALA A 612 1.70 -19.55 -5.97
CA ALA A 612 1.93 -18.36 -6.78
C ALA A 612 1.41 -18.45 -8.22
N ALA A 613 1.54 -19.62 -8.86
CA ALA A 613 1.29 -19.78 -10.29
C ALA A 613 -0.11 -19.33 -10.79
N PRO A 614 -1.25 -19.72 -10.18
CA PRO A 614 -2.58 -19.25 -10.58
C PRO A 614 -2.85 -17.76 -10.29
N PHE A 615 -2.04 -17.12 -9.44
CA PHE A 615 -2.11 -15.70 -9.16
C PHE A 615 -1.34 -14.89 -10.20
N LEU A 616 -0.11 -15.30 -10.53
CA LEU A 616 0.70 -14.68 -11.60
C LEU A 616 0.03 -14.76 -12.98
N GLU A 617 -0.57 -15.91 -13.34
CA GLU A 617 -1.29 -16.05 -14.62
C GLU A 617 -2.57 -15.18 -14.68
N ARG A 618 -3.25 -14.96 -13.54
CA ARG A 618 -4.35 -13.98 -13.46
C ARG A 618 -3.83 -12.54 -13.47
N GLY A 619 -2.61 -12.30 -13.00
CA GLY A 619 -1.94 -11.00 -13.12
C GLY A 619 -1.75 -10.51 -14.56
N ARG A 620 -1.89 -11.40 -15.55
CA ARG A 620 -1.87 -11.12 -16.99
C ARG A 620 -3.26 -10.88 -17.58
N ASN A 621 -4.33 -10.91 -16.78
CA ASN A 621 -5.71 -10.78 -17.28
C ASN A 621 -6.00 -9.42 -17.94
N TRP A 622 -5.26 -8.37 -17.58
CA TRP A 622 -5.31 -7.06 -18.27
C TRP A 622 -5.23 -7.17 -19.80
N GLN A 623 -4.51 -8.18 -20.33
CA GLN A 623 -4.40 -8.47 -21.76
C GLN A 623 -5.78 -8.71 -22.42
N ARG A 624 -6.80 -9.15 -21.66
CA ARG A 624 -8.18 -9.35 -22.14
C ARG A 624 -8.89 -8.05 -22.53
N LEU A 625 -8.45 -6.91 -21.98
CA LEU A 625 -8.95 -5.57 -22.28
C LEU A 625 -8.34 -4.97 -23.55
N TRP A 626 -7.24 -5.54 -24.06
CA TRP A 626 -6.52 -4.96 -25.21
C TRP A 626 -7.32 -5.15 -26.51
N ASN A 627 -7.87 -4.05 -27.00
CA ASN A 627 -8.59 -3.95 -28.26
C ASN A 627 -7.62 -3.42 -29.34
N PRO A 628 -7.09 -4.26 -30.24
CA PRO A 628 -6.06 -3.86 -31.21
C PRO A 628 -6.59 -2.96 -32.33
N ASP A 629 -7.90 -2.96 -32.58
CA ASP A 629 -8.51 -2.34 -33.78
C ASP A 629 -8.76 -0.83 -33.63
N VAL A 630 -8.50 -0.25 -32.46
CA VAL A 630 -8.65 1.20 -32.22
C VAL A 630 -7.46 1.97 -32.80
N ALA A 631 -7.72 2.90 -33.70
CA ALA A 631 -6.73 3.88 -34.17
C ALA A 631 -6.73 5.13 -33.26
N LEU A 632 -5.55 5.64 -32.94
CA LEU A 632 -5.34 6.64 -31.89
C LEU A 632 -4.60 7.89 -32.38
N SER A 633 -4.64 8.95 -31.56
CA SER A 633 -3.75 10.10 -31.67
C SER A 633 -2.27 9.67 -31.65
N GLY A 634 -1.40 10.48 -32.27
CA GLY A 634 0.00 10.12 -32.52
C GLY A 634 0.20 9.09 -33.65
N GLY A 635 -0.86 8.45 -34.14
CA GLY A 635 -0.79 7.43 -35.19
C GLY A 635 -0.58 6.01 -34.68
N PHE A 636 -0.77 5.79 -33.38
CA PHE A 636 -0.72 4.45 -32.76
C PHE A 636 -2.02 3.67 -33.01
N THR A 637 -1.94 2.35 -32.77
CA THR A 637 -3.10 1.45 -32.77
C THR A 637 -3.13 0.62 -31.50
N GLY A 638 -4.32 0.16 -31.12
CA GLY A 638 -4.56 -0.69 -29.96
C GLY A 638 -4.63 0.09 -28.64
N ILE A 639 -5.61 -0.20 -27.79
CA ILE A 639 -5.78 0.42 -26.46
C ILE A 639 -6.47 -0.57 -25.52
N VAL A 640 -6.40 -0.34 -24.20
CA VAL A 640 -7.31 -1.00 -23.26
C VAL A 640 -8.73 -0.41 -23.40
N ASN A 641 -9.74 -1.28 -23.50
CA ASN A 641 -11.15 -0.90 -23.40
C ASN A 641 -11.84 -1.73 -22.32
N ALA A 642 -12.86 -1.15 -21.67
CA ALA A 642 -13.80 -1.93 -20.87
C ALA A 642 -14.54 -2.97 -21.74
N VAL A 643 -14.95 -4.07 -21.13
CA VAL A 643 -15.51 -5.25 -21.83
C VAL A 643 -16.88 -5.59 -21.25
N THR A 644 -17.87 -5.82 -22.12
CA THR A 644 -19.25 -6.18 -21.73
C THR A 644 -19.34 -7.61 -21.15
N PRO A 645 -20.42 -7.99 -20.44
CA PRO A 645 -20.63 -9.36 -19.98
C PRO A 645 -20.53 -10.43 -21.08
N GLU A 646 -20.89 -10.07 -22.31
CA GLU A 646 -20.83 -10.91 -23.52
C GLU A 646 -19.41 -11.03 -24.09
N GLY A 647 -18.46 -10.19 -23.63
CA GLY A 647 -17.07 -10.19 -24.06
C GLY A 647 -16.74 -9.20 -25.18
N GLU A 648 -17.61 -8.24 -25.48
CA GLU A 648 -17.43 -7.22 -26.53
C GLU A 648 -16.69 -5.97 -26.00
N PHE A 649 -15.87 -5.31 -26.81
CA PHE A 649 -15.13 -4.11 -26.40
C PHE A 649 -15.99 -2.85 -26.48
N VAL A 650 -16.09 -2.10 -25.38
CA VAL A 650 -16.68 -0.76 -25.36
C VAL A 650 -15.65 0.26 -25.85
N THR A 651 -15.70 0.57 -27.14
CA THR A 651 -14.79 1.52 -27.79
C THR A 651 -15.36 2.94 -27.69
N THR A 652 -14.57 3.88 -27.17
CA THR A 652 -14.95 5.27 -26.91
C THR A 652 -14.01 6.27 -27.58
N GLY A 653 -14.26 7.57 -27.38
CA GLY A 653 -13.24 8.60 -27.63
C GLY A 653 -12.06 8.49 -26.65
N GLU A 654 -10.93 9.09 -27.00
CA GLU A 654 -9.68 8.99 -26.23
C GLU A 654 -9.74 9.73 -24.87
N ASN A 655 -10.52 10.81 -24.82
CA ASN A 655 -10.84 11.61 -23.62
C ASN A 655 -12.27 11.33 -23.10
N ALA A 656 -12.79 10.12 -23.35
CA ALA A 656 -14.12 9.73 -22.85
C ALA A 656 -14.14 9.68 -21.31
N SER A 657 -15.27 10.05 -20.71
CA SER A 657 -15.40 10.01 -19.24
C SER A 657 -15.59 8.57 -18.73
N VAL A 658 -15.56 8.39 -17.41
CA VAL A 658 -15.83 7.09 -16.79
C VAL A 658 -17.21 6.52 -17.16
N GLN A 659 -18.24 7.38 -17.28
CA GLN A 659 -19.60 7.01 -17.71
C GLN A 659 -19.68 6.37 -19.10
N GLU A 660 -18.71 6.66 -19.95
CA GLU A 660 -18.63 6.17 -21.32
C GLU A 660 -17.69 4.97 -21.42
N SER A 661 -16.54 5.04 -20.73
CA SER A 661 -15.37 4.19 -20.96
C SER A 661 -15.06 3.14 -19.89
N GLY A 662 -15.62 3.25 -18.69
CA GLY A 662 -15.41 2.30 -17.59
C GLY A 662 -14.03 2.39 -16.91
N PHE A 663 -13.33 3.52 -17.01
CA PHE A 663 -12.06 3.80 -16.31
C PHE A 663 -12.24 4.91 -15.26
N HIS A 664 -11.97 4.61 -13.99
CA HIS A 664 -12.21 5.52 -12.86
C HIS A 664 -11.06 6.51 -12.64
N GLU A 665 -11.38 7.81 -12.60
CA GLU A 665 -10.43 8.93 -12.42
C GLU A 665 -9.24 8.92 -13.39
N GLY A 666 -9.47 8.45 -14.63
CA GLY A 666 -8.46 8.50 -15.69
C GLY A 666 -8.99 8.02 -17.03
N THR A 667 -8.35 8.46 -18.11
CA THR A 667 -8.67 7.98 -19.47
C THR A 667 -8.06 6.60 -19.73
N ALA A 668 -8.54 5.89 -20.75
CA ALA A 668 -7.90 4.67 -21.25
C ALA A 668 -6.42 4.89 -21.62
N TRP A 669 -6.07 6.11 -22.07
CA TRP A 669 -4.68 6.53 -22.34
C TRP A 669 -3.81 6.65 -21.08
N GLN A 670 -4.40 6.91 -19.92
CA GLN A 670 -3.71 6.91 -18.63
C GLN A 670 -3.61 5.48 -18.07
N TYR A 671 -4.70 4.70 -18.15
CA TYR A 671 -4.78 3.33 -17.61
C TYR A 671 -4.06 2.24 -18.41
N GLN A 672 -3.80 2.42 -19.71
CA GLN A 672 -3.07 1.42 -20.53
C GLN A 672 -1.70 1.02 -19.95
N TRP A 673 -1.12 1.88 -19.13
CA TRP A 673 0.18 1.74 -18.52
C TRP A 673 0.15 0.92 -17.22
N MET A 674 -1.04 0.64 -16.67
CA MET A 674 -1.26 -0.08 -15.42
C MET A 674 -1.09 -1.60 -15.57
N ALA A 675 0.09 -2.00 -16.07
CA ALA A 675 0.51 -3.38 -16.33
C ALA A 675 1.96 -3.60 -15.85
N ASN A 676 2.36 -2.96 -14.74
CA ASN A 676 3.73 -2.99 -14.19
C ASN A 676 4.22 -4.41 -13.84
N GLN A 677 3.30 -5.33 -13.59
CA GLN A 677 3.58 -6.76 -13.41
C GLN A 677 4.00 -7.48 -14.71
N ASP A 678 3.76 -6.90 -15.89
CA ASP A 678 3.83 -7.58 -17.19
C ASP A 678 4.30 -6.64 -18.33
N PHE A 679 5.45 -5.99 -18.12
CA PHE A 679 6.12 -5.16 -19.15
C PHE A 679 6.39 -5.91 -20.47
N ALA A 680 6.55 -7.24 -20.42
CA ALA A 680 6.74 -8.08 -21.59
C ALA A 680 5.46 -8.16 -22.41
N GLY A 681 4.31 -8.51 -21.80
CA GLY A 681 3.02 -8.47 -22.46
C GLY A 681 2.65 -7.08 -22.98
N LEU A 682 3.02 -6.02 -22.24
CA LEU A 682 2.80 -4.63 -22.68
C LEU A 682 3.59 -4.27 -23.95
N GLN A 683 4.86 -4.71 -24.05
CA GLN A 683 5.66 -4.58 -25.27
C GLN A 683 5.08 -5.39 -26.42
N ASP A 684 4.66 -6.64 -26.17
CA ASP A 684 4.08 -7.53 -27.19
C ASP A 684 2.81 -6.94 -27.81
N VAL A 685 1.84 -6.48 -27.00
CA VAL A 685 0.56 -5.96 -27.51
C VAL A 685 0.70 -4.58 -28.20
N MET A 686 1.71 -3.80 -27.83
CA MET A 686 2.07 -2.54 -28.50
C MET A 686 2.89 -2.74 -29.78
N GLY A 687 3.31 -3.98 -30.09
CA GLY A 687 4.02 -4.34 -31.32
C GLY A 687 5.55 -4.27 -31.25
N GLY A 688 6.12 -4.14 -30.04
CA GLY A 688 7.55 -4.16 -29.79
C GLY A 688 8.05 -3.04 -28.88
N THR A 689 9.31 -3.16 -28.42
CA THR A 689 10.00 -2.17 -27.58
C THR A 689 10.02 -0.78 -28.21
N ASP A 690 10.29 -0.67 -29.52
CA ASP A 690 10.40 0.62 -30.22
C ASP A 690 9.04 1.34 -30.32
N GLN A 691 7.96 0.57 -30.52
CA GLN A 691 6.59 1.06 -30.61
C GLN A 691 6.10 1.54 -29.24
N MET A 692 6.33 0.75 -28.19
CA MET A 692 6.07 1.16 -26.81
C MET A 692 6.89 2.41 -26.44
N LEU A 693 8.16 2.48 -26.83
CA LEU A 693 9.03 3.63 -26.57
C LEU A 693 8.52 4.91 -27.26
N SER A 694 8.14 4.82 -28.54
CA SER A 694 7.56 5.95 -29.28
C SER A 694 6.24 6.42 -28.68
N ARG A 695 5.43 5.49 -28.12
CA ARG A 695 4.16 5.77 -27.46
C ARG A 695 4.34 6.40 -26.07
N LEU A 696 5.37 5.98 -25.32
CA LEU A 696 5.82 6.65 -24.09
C LEU A 696 6.32 8.07 -24.38
N ASP A 697 7.15 8.25 -25.42
CA ASP A 697 7.69 9.57 -25.80
C ASP A 697 6.56 10.54 -26.18
N PHE A 698 5.50 10.07 -26.84
CA PHE A 698 4.29 10.84 -27.12
C PHE A 698 3.48 11.14 -25.85
N TYR A 699 3.18 10.12 -25.04
CA TYR A 699 2.41 10.25 -23.79
C TYR A 699 3.05 11.25 -22.80
N PHE A 700 4.37 11.18 -22.64
CA PHE A 700 5.13 12.09 -21.79
C PHE A 700 5.54 13.41 -22.46
N GLY A 701 5.46 13.54 -23.79
CA GLY A 701 5.94 14.73 -24.52
C GLY A 701 7.45 14.91 -24.39
N MET A 702 8.21 13.85 -24.70
CA MET A 702 9.66 13.80 -24.49
C MET A 702 10.43 14.91 -25.23
N ASP A 703 9.94 15.37 -26.37
CA ASP A 703 10.51 16.53 -27.09
C ASP A 703 10.32 17.86 -26.35
N GLU A 704 9.20 18.06 -25.63
CA GLU A 704 8.99 19.22 -24.76
C GLU A 704 9.90 19.15 -23.52
N LEU A 705 9.98 17.98 -22.87
CA LEU A 705 10.86 17.74 -21.71
C LEU A 705 12.33 18.04 -22.05
N LYS A 706 12.83 17.55 -23.18
CA LYS A 706 14.22 17.78 -23.62
C LYS A 706 14.47 19.20 -24.11
N SER A 707 13.45 19.88 -24.63
CA SER A 707 13.55 21.29 -25.04
C SER A 707 13.49 22.25 -23.85
N ASN A 708 12.91 21.84 -22.72
CA ASN A 708 12.74 22.66 -21.52
C ASN A 708 12.90 21.82 -20.22
N PRO A 709 14.12 21.34 -19.90
CA PRO A 709 14.35 20.37 -18.83
C PRO A 709 13.86 20.84 -17.45
N GLY A 710 13.14 19.96 -16.76
CA GLY A 710 12.55 20.25 -15.44
C GLY A 710 11.23 21.04 -15.47
N VAL A 711 10.62 21.24 -16.64
CA VAL A 711 9.30 21.90 -16.77
C VAL A 711 8.27 20.91 -17.32
N SER A 712 7.08 20.86 -16.73
CA SER A 712 5.99 19.99 -17.19
C SER A 712 5.50 20.41 -18.60
N PRO A 713 5.46 19.49 -19.58
CA PRO A 713 4.85 19.69 -20.89
C PRO A 713 3.40 20.15 -20.84
N THR A 714 2.97 20.89 -21.86
CA THR A 714 1.67 21.57 -21.88
C THR A 714 0.47 20.67 -22.14
N HIS A 715 0.70 19.42 -22.59
CA HIS A 715 -0.33 18.41 -22.80
C HIS A 715 -0.51 17.44 -21.62
N TRP A 716 0.29 17.54 -20.56
CA TRP A 716 0.03 16.80 -19.32
C TRP A 716 -1.31 17.25 -18.71
N ALA A 717 -1.98 16.37 -17.96
CA ALA A 717 -3.13 16.79 -17.18
C ALA A 717 -2.69 17.84 -16.14
N PRO A 718 -3.46 18.93 -15.91
CA PRO A 718 -3.00 20.03 -15.07
C PRO A 718 -2.94 19.67 -13.58
N GLY A 719 -3.73 18.68 -13.14
CA GLY A 719 -3.88 18.24 -11.75
C GLY A 719 -5.33 18.34 -11.27
N GLY A 720 -5.57 17.88 -10.03
CA GLY A 720 -6.90 17.86 -9.42
C GLY A 720 -7.94 17.05 -10.22
N SER A 721 -9.22 17.39 -10.05
CA SER A 721 -10.38 16.65 -10.58
C SER A 721 -10.54 16.63 -12.12
N THR A 722 -9.52 17.01 -12.89
CA THR A 722 -9.56 17.27 -14.34
C THR A 722 -9.15 16.07 -15.21
N TYR A 723 -9.16 14.86 -14.67
CA TYR A 723 -8.56 13.63 -15.22
C TYR A 723 -8.84 13.37 -16.71
N TYR A 724 -10.07 13.62 -17.18
CA TYR A 724 -10.52 13.30 -18.54
C TYR A 724 -10.21 14.38 -19.59
N THR A 725 -9.53 15.47 -19.22
CA THR A 725 -9.20 16.56 -20.15
C THR A 725 -7.96 16.27 -21.03
N SER A 726 -7.16 15.24 -20.72
CA SER A 726 -5.99 14.88 -21.51
C SER A 726 -5.71 13.37 -21.62
N ILE A 727 -5.12 13.00 -22.77
CA ILE A 727 -4.49 11.71 -23.06
C ILE A 727 -3.05 11.60 -22.56
N GLY A 728 -2.45 12.72 -22.15
CA GLY A 728 -1.06 12.78 -21.67
C GLY A 728 -0.90 12.25 -20.24
N TYR A 729 0.34 12.33 -19.74
CA TYR A 729 0.64 12.00 -18.34
C TYR A 729 -0.15 12.86 -17.36
N ASN A 730 -0.67 12.23 -16.29
CA ASN A 730 -1.21 12.95 -15.14
C ASN A 730 -0.18 12.87 -13.98
N PRO A 731 0.44 14.00 -13.59
CA PRO A 731 1.54 14.00 -12.62
C PRO A 731 1.10 13.81 -11.16
N GLY A 732 -0.19 14.01 -10.84
CA GLY A 732 -0.74 13.90 -9.49
C GLY A 732 -2.06 13.13 -9.51
N ASN A 733 -1.98 11.85 -9.85
CA ASN A 733 -3.10 10.92 -9.94
C ASN A 733 -2.61 9.46 -9.90
N GLU A 734 -3.28 8.66 -9.09
CA GLU A 734 -2.85 7.39 -8.52
C GLU A 734 -2.59 6.30 -9.58
N PRO A 735 -3.42 6.11 -10.65
CA PRO A 735 -3.16 5.13 -11.70
C PRO A 735 -1.89 5.40 -12.52
N THR A 736 -1.33 6.62 -12.42
CA THR A 736 -0.28 7.09 -13.31
C THR A 736 1.07 7.35 -12.63
N ILE A 737 1.15 7.49 -11.30
CA ILE A 737 2.39 7.89 -10.61
C ILE A 737 3.60 6.98 -10.88
N MET A 738 3.36 5.69 -11.16
CA MET A 738 4.42 4.71 -11.46
C MET A 738 4.88 4.68 -12.93
N ASN A 739 4.21 5.40 -13.82
CA ASN A 739 4.51 5.40 -15.25
C ASN A 739 5.92 5.91 -15.64
N PRO A 740 6.60 6.83 -14.91
CA PRO A 740 7.93 7.31 -15.30
C PRO A 740 8.97 6.19 -15.47
N TRP A 741 8.95 5.18 -14.59
CA TRP A 741 9.91 4.07 -14.63
C TRP A 741 9.66 3.05 -15.76
N LEU A 742 8.56 3.17 -16.53
CA LEU A 742 8.33 2.34 -17.74
C LEU A 742 9.46 2.47 -18.76
N TYR A 743 10.15 3.62 -18.82
CA TYR A 743 11.34 3.76 -19.66
C TYR A 743 12.47 2.78 -19.30
N SER A 744 12.57 2.33 -18.05
CA SER A 744 13.52 1.31 -17.62
C SER A 744 13.16 -0.10 -18.10
N SER A 745 11.88 -0.40 -18.39
CA SER A 745 11.49 -1.70 -18.98
C SER A 745 11.79 -1.80 -20.49
N VAL A 746 11.97 -0.66 -21.15
CA VAL A 746 12.36 -0.55 -22.58
C VAL A 746 13.82 -0.13 -22.80
N GLY A 747 14.64 -0.06 -21.74
CA GLY A 747 16.08 0.21 -21.84
C GLY A 747 16.43 1.67 -22.14
N GLN A 748 15.67 2.60 -21.58
CA GLN A 748 15.86 4.05 -21.70
C GLN A 748 15.87 4.76 -20.33
N PRO A 749 16.56 4.24 -19.28
CA PRO A 749 16.43 4.74 -17.91
C PRO A 749 16.78 6.23 -17.74
N ALA A 750 17.58 6.82 -18.63
CA ALA A 750 17.82 8.26 -18.67
C ALA A 750 16.50 9.08 -18.73
N LYS A 751 15.52 8.64 -19.54
CA LYS A 751 14.23 9.31 -19.75
C LYS A 751 13.31 9.32 -18.52
N VAL A 752 13.52 8.40 -17.57
CA VAL A 752 12.85 8.42 -16.26
C VAL A 752 13.12 9.76 -15.57
N ASN A 753 14.38 10.21 -15.63
CA ASN A 753 14.84 11.42 -14.95
C ASN A 753 14.39 12.70 -15.66
N ASP A 754 14.24 12.67 -16.99
CA ASP A 754 13.61 13.78 -17.74
C ASP A 754 12.18 14.03 -17.24
N VAL A 755 11.38 12.96 -17.05
CA VAL A 755 10.01 13.02 -16.50
C VAL A 755 9.99 13.41 -15.03
N LEU A 756 10.79 12.74 -14.18
CA LEU A 756 10.81 13.01 -12.73
C LEU A 756 11.37 14.40 -12.40
N ALA A 757 12.27 14.96 -13.21
CA ALA A 757 12.67 16.36 -13.10
C ALA A 757 11.45 17.28 -13.26
N ALA A 758 10.62 17.05 -14.29
CA ALA A 758 9.46 17.86 -14.59
C ALA A 758 8.22 17.60 -13.69
N ASN A 759 8.08 16.42 -13.07
CA ASN A 759 7.00 16.16 -12.11
C ASN A 759 7.38 16.66 -10.69
N LEU A 760 8.50 16.21 -10.12
CA LEU A 760 8.89 16.57 -8.75
C LEU A 760 9.13 18.08 -8.57
N ASN A 761 9.34 18.86 -9.65
CA ASN A 761 9.38 20.33 -9.64
C ASN A 761 8.00 21.01 -9.43
N ARG A 762 6.89 20.27 -9.53
CA ARG A 762 5.54 20.79 -9.26
C ARG A 762 5.25 20.92 -7.76
N PHE A 763 5.97 20.16 -6.93
CA PHE A 763 5.82 20.19 -5.47
C PHE A 763 6.50 21.44 -4.91
N GLY A 764 5.76 22.23 -4.14
CA GLY A 764 6.18 23.55 -3.66
C GLY A 764 6.10 23.70 -2.14
N THR A 765 6.71 24.77 -1.62
CA THR A 765 6.65 25.13 -0.19
C THR A 765 5.53 26.15 0.13
N THR A 766 4.59 26.35 -0.80
CA THR A 766 3.47 27.29 -0.72
C THR A 766 2.14 26.56 -0.50
N PRO A 767 1.06 27.24 -0.07
CA PRO A 767 -0.25 26.61 0.08
C PRO A 767 -0.73 25.82 -1.15
N GLY A 768 -0.74 26.44 -2.35
CA GLY A 768 -0.95 25.76 -3.64
C GLY A 768 0.23 24.92 -4.14
N GLY A 769 1.09 24.39 -3.25
CA GLY A 769 2.28 23.59 -3.59
C GLY A 769 2.03 22.09 -3.78
N GLY A 770 0.76 21.64 -3.79
CA GLY A 770 0.38 20.27 -4.13
C GLY A 770 0.21 20.06 -5.65
N VAL A 771 0.17 18.80 -6.08
CA VAL A 771 0.00 18.44 -7.52
C VAL A 771 -1.42 18.01 -7.90
N GLY A 772 -2.28 17.87 -6.89
CA GLY A 772 -3.65 17.37 -6.84
C GLY A 772 -3.99 17.16 -5.35
N ASN A 773 -4.94 16.28 -5.05
CA ASN A 773 -4.98 15.62 -3.75
C ASN A 773 -3.61 14.95 -3.44
N ASP A 774 -3.40 14.57 -2.19
CA ASP A 774 -2.28 13.74 -1.72
C ASP A 774 -2.78 12.40 -1.14
N ASP A 775 -4.10 12.22 -1.09
CA ASP A 775 -4.86 11.03 -0.68
C ASP A 775 -4.16 10.24 0.44
N LEU A 776 -4.26 10.84 1.63
CA LEU A 776 -3.76 10.35 2.91
C LEU A 776 -2.23 10.13 2.99
N GLY A 777 -1.48 10.66 2.03
CA GLY A 777 -0.02 10.62 1.99
C GLY A 777 0.57 9.76 0.86
N THR A 778 -0.24 9.36 -0.12
CA THR A 778 0.17 8.53 -1.26
C THR A 778 1.18 9.25 -2.16
N LEU A 779 0.87 10.50 -2.55
CA LEU A 779 1.75 11.30 -3.40
C LEU A 779 2.98 11.82 -2.63
N ALA A 780 2.82 12.11 -1.34
CA ALA A 780 3.92 12.42 -0.45
C ALA A 780 4.90 11.25 -0.30
N SER A 781 4.40 10.02 -0.12
CA SER A 781 5.23 8.81 -0.05
C SER A 781 5.98 8.57 -1.37
N TRP A 782 5.31 8.81 -2.51
CA TRP A 782 5.90 8.78 -3.83
C TRP A 782 7.04 9.82 -3.98
N TYR A 783 6.80 11.07 -3.55
CA TYR A 783 7.80 12.14 -3.61
C TYR A 783 9.04 11.81 -2.78
N VAL A 784 8.84 11.29 -1.55
CA VAL A 784 9.93 10.90 -0.65
C VAL A 784 10.84 9.86 -1.30
N MET A 785 10.28 8.73 -1.74
CA MET A 785 11.07 7.65 -2.34
C MET A 785 11.71 8.08 -3.67
N ALA A 786 10.97 8.75 -4.56
CA ALA A 786 11.51 9.23 -5.84
C ALA A 786 12.64 10.27 -5.65
N SER A 787 12.60 11.07 -4.57
CA SER A 787 13.67 12.00 -4.21
C SER A 787 14.91 11.32 -3.62
N LEU A 788 14.72 10.16 -2.97
CA LEU A 788 15.78 9.27 -2.49
C LEU A 788 16.39 8.41 -3.61
N GLY A 789 15.75 8.34 -4.78
CA GLY A 789 16.27 7.67 -5.98
C GLY A 789 15.61 6.34 -6.32
N PHE A 790 14.46 6.00 -5.75
CA PHE A 790 13.79 4.73 -6.05
C PHE A 790 12.26 4.78 -5.92
N ALA A 791 11.58 3.75 -6.41
CA ALA A 791 10.16 3.51 -6.10
C ALA A 791 9.77 2.02 -6.22
N PRO A 792 8.82 1.52 -5.41
CA PRO A 792 8.27 0.16 -5.52
C PRO A 792 7.43 0.02 -6.80
N VAL A 793 7.74 -0.97 -7.64
CA VAL A 793 7.16 -1.06 -9.00
C VAL A 793 5.95 -1.99 -9.07
N VAL A 794 5.98 -3.08 -8.30
CA VAL A 794 4.93 -4.10 -8.24
C VAL A 794 4.80 -4.52 -6.77
N PRO A 795 3.64 -4.29 -6.12
CA PRO A 795 3.41 -4.72 -4.74
C PRO A 795 3.63 -6.23 -4.57
N GLY A 796 4.10 -6.67 -3.40
CA GLY A 796 4.45 -8.05 -3.07
C GLY A 796 5.73 -8.56 -3.75
N SER A 797 6.25 -7.86 -4.77
CA SER A 797 7.46 -8.27 -5.48
C SER A 797 8.75 -7.83 -4.81
N GLY A 798 8.72 -6.83 -3.91
CA GLY A 798 9.91 -6.23 -3.31
C GLY A 798 10.94 -5.74 -4.34
N MET A 799 10.49 -5.31 -5.52
CA MET A 799 11.33 -4.80 -6.60
C MET A 799 11.25 -3.28 -6.68
N PHE A 800 12.39 -2.62 -6.50
CA PHE A 800 12.52 -1.18 -6.54
C PHE A 800 13.18 -0.72 -7.83
N ALA A 801 12.50 0.09 -8.64
CA ALA A 801 13.14 0.76 -9.77
C ALA A 801 13.99 1.92 -9.26
N MET A 802 15.16 2.13 -9.88
CA MET A 802 16.05 3.25 -9.59
C MET A 802 15.77 4.46 -10.49
N ASN A 803 16.03 5.65 -9.95
CA ASN A 803 16.22 6.92 -10.67
C ASN A 803 17.34 7.73 -9.98
N ALA A 804 17.81 8.81 -10.61
CA ALA A 804 18.78 9.69 -9.97
C ALA A 804 18.15 10.37 -8.74
N PRO A 805 18.78 10.35 -7.56
CA PRO A 805 18.30 11.07 -6.39
C PRO A 805 18.28 12.60 -6.59
N ARG A 806 17.43 13.28 -5.83
CA ARG A 806 17.39 14.75 -5.73
C ARG A 806 18.27 15.29 -4.60
N VAL A 807 18.56 14.47 -3.59
CA VAL A 807 19.43 14.78 -2.45
C VAL A 807 20.85 14.31 -2.72
N GLU A 808 21.87 15.01 -2.23
CA GLU A 808 23.29 14.61 -2.42
C GLU A 808 23.70 13.47 -1.48
N GLN A 809 23.03 13.35 -0.33
CA GLN A 809 23.13 12.23 0.59
C GLN A 809 21.82 12.05 1.34
N ALA A 810 21.45 10.81 1.67
CA ALA A 810 20.46 10.48 2.69
C ALA A 810 20.98 9.34 3.58
N THR A 811 20.56 9.33 4.84
CA THR A 811 20.70 8.18 5.74
C THR A 811 19.31 7.86 6.28
N ILE A 812 18.77 6.71 5.88
CA ILE A 812 17.52 6.15 6.40
C ILE A 812 17.87 5.27 7.60
N THR A 813 17.26 5.50 8.75
CA THR A 813 17.41 4.65 9.95
C THR A 813 16.20 3.73 10.06
N LEU A 814 16.45 2.42 10.21
CA LEU A 814 15.42 1.39 10.37
C LEU A 814 15.11 1.13 11.85
N ASP A 815 13.95 0.56 12.18
CA ASP A 815 13.49 0.25 13.55
C ASP A 815 14.52 -0.55 14.38
N ASP A 816 15.34 -1.39 13.74
CA ASP A 816 16.37 -2.20 14.40
C ASP A 816 17.72 -1.47 14.63
N GLY A 817 17.83 -0.22 14.16
CA GLY A 817 19.00 0.64 14.26
C GLY A 817 20.03 0.46 13.14
N ASN A 818 19.78 -0.36 12.12
CA ASN A 818 20.59 -0.39 10.90
C ASN A 818 20.26 0.82 10.00
N THR A 819 21.20 1.18 9.11
CA THR A 819 21.03 2.30 8.17
C THR A 819 21.04 1.86 6.71
N ILE A 820 20.23 2.51 5.88
CA ILE A 820 20.40 2.53 4.42
C ILE A 820 21.00 3.88 4.06
N ASP A 821 22.27 3.88 3.65
CA ASP A 821 23.01 5.08 3.28
C ASP A 821 22.99 5.28 1.76
N ILE A 822 22.52 6.45 1.32
CA ILE A 822 22.37 6.79 -0.10
C ILE A 822 23.31 7.96 -0.40
N THR A 823 24.18 7.82 -1.41
CA THR A 823 25.06 8.90 -1.86
C THR A 823 24.83 9.23 -3.33
N ALA A 824 24.76 10.52 -3.66
CA ALA A 824 24.57 11.01 -5.03
C ALA A 824 25.20 12.39 -5.25
N PRO A 825 26.55 12.52 -5.18
CA PRO A 825 27.22 13.81 -5.26
C PRO A 825 26.88 14.57 -6.55
N GLY A 826 26.48 15.84 -6.44
CA GLY A 826 26.07 16.64 -7.58
C GLY A 826 24.64 16.39 -8.07
N ALA A 827 23.77 15.78 -7.25
CA ALA A 827 22.30 15.77 -7.42
C ALA A 827 21.71 17.17 -7.69
N SER A 828 20.43 17.25 -8.07
CA SER A 828 19.83 18.55 -8.43
C SER A 828 18.38 18.72 -7.97
N ASP A 829 18.16 19.84 -7.29
CA ASP A 829 16.85 20.35 -6.86
C ASP A 829 15.85 20.61 -8.00
N SER A 830 16.29 20.73 -9.26
CA SER A 830 15.43 21.25 -10.34
C SER A 830 15.76 20.84 -11.78
N GLN A 831 16.89 20.19 -12.04
CA GLN A 831 17.29 19.75 -13.38
C GLN A 831 17.49 18.23 -13.42
N PRO A 832 17.23 17.56 -14.56
CA PRO A 832 17.48 16.13 -14.64
C PRO A 832 18.95 15.82 -14.38
N ARG A 833 19.16 14.71 -13.67
CA ARG A 833 20.43 14.02 -13.52
C ARG A 833 20.27 12.61 -14.04
N TYR A 834 21.35 12.06 -14.55
CA TYR A 834 21.34 10.77 -15.21
C TYR A 834 22.35 9.86 -14.53
N ILE A 835 22.00 8.59 -14.36
CA ILE A 835 22.86 7.61 -13.70
C ILE A 835 23.96 7.18 -14.68
N GLU A 836 25.21 7.35 -14.29
CA GLU A 836 26.39 6.80 -14.98
C GLU A 836 26.72 5.40 -14.43
N SER A 837 26.62 5.22 -13.12
CA SER A 837 26.67 3.92 -12.43
C SER A 837 25.97 3.97 -11.07
N VAL A 838 25.63 2.78 -10.54
CA VAL A 838 25.20 2.60 -9.14
C VAL A 838 25.98 1.42 -8.55
N SER A 839 26.47 1.56 -7.33
CA SER A 839 26.95 0.45 -6.51
C SER A 839 25.92 0.17 -5.40
N VAL A 840 25.63 -1.11 -5.15
CA VAL A 840 24.75 -1.57 -4.06
C VAL A 840 25.60 -2.39 -3.11
N ASP A 841 25.70 -2.00 -1.84
CA ASP A 841 26.67 -2.55 -0.88
C ASP A 841 28.12 -2.57 -1.42
N GLY A 842 28.48 -1.55 -2.20
CA GLY A 842 29.78 -1.45 -2.88
C GLY A 842 29.98 -2.42 -4.05
N VAL A 843 28.93 -3.10 -4.53
CA VAL A 843 28.93 -3.93 -5.74
C VAL A 843 28.26 -3.19 -6.88
N ASP A 844 29.02 -2.87 -7.94
CA ASP A 844 28.51 -2.18 -9.13
C ASP A 844 27.39 -2.99 -9.81
N THR A 845 26.22 -2.36 -9.98
CA THR A 845 25.07 -2.96 -10.66
C THR A 845 24.71 -2.19 -11.94
N PRO A 846 24.67 -2.85 -13.11
CA PRO A 846 24.15 -2.26 -14.34
C PRO A 846 22.60 -2.30 -14.40
N ARG A 847 21.94 -3.03 -13.48
CA ARG A 847 20.47 -3.17 -13.39
C ARG A 847 19.81 -1.84 -13.05
N THR A 848 18.66 -1.54 -13.68
CA THR A 848 17.81 -0.37 -13.36
C THR A 848 16.99 -0.53 -12.07
N TRP A 849 17.32 -1.52 -11.23
CA TRP A 849 16.53 -1.93 -10.08
C TRP A 849 17.36 -2.72 -9.06
N PHE A 850 16.87 -2.77 -7.82
CA PHE A 850 17.40 -3.60 -6.73
C PHE A 850 16.29 -4.41 -6.07
N ASP A 851 16.68 -5.50 -5.39
CA ASP A 851 15.77 -6.34 -4.61
C ASP A 851 15.64 -5.77 -3.18
N LEU A 852 14.49 -5.91 -2.54
CA LEU A 852 14.31 -5.63 -1.11
C LEU A 852 15.37 -6.34 -0.24
N ASP A 853 15.80 -7.53 -0.62
CA ASP A 853 16.88 -8.27 0.04
C ASP A 853 18.20 -7.51 0.06
N ASP A 854 18.43 -6.60 -0.90
CA ASP A 854 19.63 -5.77 -1.04
C ASP A 854 19.67 -4.58 -0.05
N ILE A 855 18.58 -4.25 0.67
CA ILE A 855 18.50 -3.09 1.60
C ILE A 855 17.81 -3.35 2.96
N LYS A 856 17.03 -4.42 3.11
CA LYS A 856 16.13 -4.65 4.28
C LYS A 856 16.83 -4.91 5.62
N ALA A 857 18.16 -4.95 5.65
CA ALA A 857 18.98 -5.14 6.84
C ALA A 857 19.97 -3.97 7.04
N GLY A 858 19.64 -2.81 6.44
CA GLY A 858 20.61 -1.78 6.09
C GLY A 858 21.37 -2.09 4.80
N GLY A 859 22.21 -1.16 4.35
CA GLY A 859 23.05 -1.27 3.16
C GLY A 859 23.48 0.09 2.60
N SER A 860 24.09 0.12 1.41
CA SER A 860 24.35 1.37 0.68
C SER A 860 23.85 1.38 -0.77
N LEU A 861 23.43 2.56 -1.24
CA LEU A 861 23.08 2.87 -2.64
C LEU A 861 23.92 4.08 -3.10
N ASP A 862 25.03 3.80 -3.78
CA ASP A 862 26.03 4.80 -4.17
C ASP A 862 25.93 5.14 -5.67
N PHE A 863 25.38 6.32 -5.98
CA PHE A 863 25.08 6.78 -7.34
C PHE A 863 26.19 7.70 -7.89
N THR A 864 26.73 7.38 -9.06
CA THR A 864 27.51 8.33 -9.87
C THR A 864 26.59 9.03 -10.87
N LEU A 865 26.48 10.36 -10.78
CA LEU A 865 25.54 11.16 -11.56
C LEU A 865 26.20 12.05 -12.63
N ALA A 866 25.67 11.96 -13.85
CA ALA A 866 26.02 12.81 -14.98
C ALA A 866 24.98 13.93 -15.21
N SER A 867 25.43 15.03 -15.82
CA SER A 867 24.62 16.21 -16.15
C SER A 867 24.06 16.24 -17.58
N SER A 868 24.43 15.24 -18.42
CA SER A 868 23.77 14.93 -19.69
C SER A 868 23.59 13.42 -19.82
N SER A 869 22.58 12.99 -20.56
CA SER A 869 22.39 11.59 -20.96
C SER A 869 23.27 11.17 -22.15
N ASP A 870 23.99 12.09 -22.78
CA ASP A 870 24.82 11.85 -23.97
C ASP A 870 25.92 10.80 -23.71
N GLY A 871 25.78 9.62 -24.34
CA GLY A 871 26.79 8.55 -24.28
C GLY A 871 26.70 7.62 -23.07
N LEU A 872 25.71 7.78 -22.19
CA LEU A 872 25.47 6.84 -21.09
C LEU A 872 24.88 5.51 -21.59
N ALA A 873 25.34 4.40 -21.00
CA ALA A 873 24.92 3.04 -21.37
C ALA A 873 24.27 2.25 -20.21
N TRP A 874 24.34 2.75 -18.97
CA TRP A 874 23.79 2.09 -17.78
C TRP A 874 22.29 1.76 -17.96
N GLY A 875 21.90 0.53 -17.60
CA GLY A 875 20.52 0.06 -17.67
C GLY A 875 19.88 -0.03 -19.08
N THR A 876 20.64 0.14 -20.16
CA THR A 876 20.08 0.12 -21.54
C THR A 876 19.91 -1.29 -22.10
N GLU A 877 20.83 -2.20 -21.77
CA GLU A 877 20.87 -3.58 -22.23
C GLU A 877 19.70 -4.42 -21.71
N LYS A 878 19.28 -5.43 -22.46
CA LYS A 878 18.05 -6.21 -22.16
C LYS A 878 18.08 -6.88 -20.79
N ALA A 879 19.22 -7.43 -20.38
CA ALA A 879 19.40 -8.12 -19.09
C ALA A 879 19.40 -7.17 -17.87
N ASN A 880 19.39 -5.85 -18.09
CA ASN A 880 19.50 -4.85 -17.03
C ASN A 880 18.19 -4.08 -16.79
N ARG A 881 17.15 -4.35 -17.58
CA ARG A 881 15.84 -3.68 -17.55
C ARG A 881 14.98 -4.17 -16.39
N LEU A 882 13.87 -3.46 -16.14
CA LEU A 882 12.82 -3.94 -15.24
C LEU A 882 12.19 -5.24 -15.78
N PRO A 883 12.22 -6.35 -15.01
CA PRO A 883 11.60 -7.61 -15.38
C PRO A 883 10.08 -7.58 -15.19
N SER A 884 9.39 -8.47 -15.88
CA SER A 884 7.96 -8.76 -15.61
C SER A 884 7.85 -9.75 -14.46
N VAL A 885 6.98 -9.46 -13.49
CA VAL A 885 6.71 -10.32 -12.33
C VAL A 885 5.75 -11.47 -12.70
N ALA A 886 4.68 -11.15 -13.44
CA ALA A 886 3.63 -12.10 -13.84
C ALA A 886 4.02 -12.96 -15.06
N ALA A 887 4.96 -12.49 -15.89
CA ALA A 887 5.47 -13.16 -17.09
C ALA A 887 7.00 -13.04 -17.21
N PRO A 888 7.78 -13.53 -16.23
CA PRO A 888 9.23 -13.31 -16.19
C PRO A 888 9.91 -14.04 -17.37
N GLN A 889 10.83 -13.37 -18.07
CA GLN A 889 11.29 -13.74 -19.42
C GLN A 889 12.17 -14.99 -19.47
N ARG A 890 11.54 -16.16 -19.41
CA ARG A 890 12.24 -17.45 -19.23
C ARG A 890 13.26 -17.73 -20.33
N VAL A 891 14.48 -18.10 -19.90
CA VAL A 891 15.56 -18.53 -20.79
C VAL A 891 15.82 -20.02 -20.57
N THR A 892 15.50 -20.83 -21.57
CA THR A 892 15.73 -22.28 -21.54
C THR A 892 17.13 -22.62 -22.09
N PRO A 893 18.04 -23.24 -21.32
CA PRO A 893 19.37 -23.65 -21.78
C PRO A 893 19.29 -24.62 -22.96
N GLN A 894 20.01 -24.32 -24.02
CA GLN A 894 20.23 -25.22 -25.15
C GLN A 894 21.41 -26.14 -24.82
N ILE A 895 21.10 -27.25 -24.14
CA ILE A 895 22.08 -28.30 -23.82
C ILE A 895 22.36 -29.11 -25.09
N THR A 896 23.58 -29.05 -25.61
CA THR A 896 24.06 -29.84 -26.74
C THR A 896 24.96 -30.97 -26.24
N PRO A 897 24.52 -32.25 -26.25
CA PRO A 897 25.37 -33.35 -25.83
C PRO A 897 26.60 -33.52 -26.72
N ALA A 898 27.74 -33.81 -26.11
CA ALA A 898 28.98 -34.06 -26.84
C ALA A 898 28.91 -35.40 -27.59
N THR A 899 29.36 -35.42 -28.84
CA THR A 899 29.34 -36.61 -29.71
C THR A 899 30.71 -37.27 -29.76
N GLY A 900 30.77 -38.58 -29.51
CA GLY A 900 32.00 -39.38 -29.69
C GLY A 900 32.90 -39.50 -28.46
N GLY A 901 32.39 -39.32 -27.24
CA GLY A 901 33.14 -39.59 -26.02
C GLY A 901 33.44 -41.09 -25.82
N GLU A 902 34.63 -41.54 -26.22
CA GLU A 902 35.13 -42.88 -25.91
C GLU A 902 35.85 -42.95 -24.55
N LEU A 903 35.55 -43.98 -23.77
CA LEU A 903 36.21 -44.32 -22.50
C LEU A 903 36.75 -45.75 -22.56
N THR A 904 37.99 -45.98 -22.12
CA THR A 904 38.55 -47.33 -22.06
C THR A 904 38.13 -48.01 -20.77
N ALA A 905 37.60 -49.23 -20.85
CA ALA A 905 37.15 -49.98 -19.67
C ALA A 905 38.27 -50.11 -18.63
N GLY A 906 37.96 -49.87 -17.35
CA GLY A 906 38.94 -49.85 -16.26
C GLY A 906 39.77 -48.57 -16.12
N THR A 907 39.67 -47.62 -17.04
CA THR A 907 40.49 -46.40 -17.07
C THR A 907 39.64 -45.18 -16.72
N ALA A 908 40.12 -44.35 -15.78
CA ALA A 908 39.52 -43.04 -15.50
C ALA A 908 39.91 -42.03 -16.59
N LYS A 909 38.96 -41.22 -17.06
CA LYS A 909 39.19 -40.20 -18.10
C LYS A 909 38.22 -39.04 -17.93
N VAL A 910 38.73 -37.82 -18.04
CA VAL A 910 37.90 -36.61 -18.18
C VAL A 910 37.35 -36.54 -19.60
N LEU A 911 36.04 -36.36 -19.70
CA LEU A 911 35.31 -36.20 -20.96
C LEU A 911 34.42 -34.97 -20.88
N ASP A 912 34.50 -34.11 -21.89
CA ASP A 912 33.46 -33.10 -22.14
C ASP A 912 32.21 -33.85 -22.64
N VAL A 913 31.07 -33.66 -21.97
CA VAL A 913 29.84 -34.45 -22.16
C VAL A 913 28.65 -33.64 -22.66
N ALA A 914 28.66 -32.32 -22.46
CA ALA A 914 27.74 -31.40 -23.11
C ALA A 914 28.33 -29.98 -23.15
N THR A 915 27.81 -29.15 -24.07
CA THR A 915 27.89 -27.70 -23.97
C THR A 915 26.50 -27.11 -23.69
N VAL A 916 26.44 -25.94 -23.07
CA VAL A 916 25.21 -25.22 -22.74
C VAL A 916 25.32 -23.80 -23.30
N ALA A 917 24.37 -23.44 -24.15
CA ALA A 917 24.22 -22.09 -24.71
C ALA A 917 22.84 -21.52 -24.38
N PHE A 918 22.69 -20.20 -24.44
CA PHE A 918 21.48 -19.49 -23.95
C PHE A 918 20.75 -18.68 -25.03
N GLY A 919 20.87 -19.08 -26.29
CA GLY A 919 20.22 -18.40 -27.41
C GLY A 919 20.79 -16.99 -27.59
N ASP A 920 19.98 -15.98 -27.30
CA ASP A 920 20.33 -14.56 -27.42
C ASP A 920 20.99 -13.96 -26.16
N THR A 921 21.18 -14.74 -25.10
CA THR A 921 21.82 -14.33 -23.82
C THR A 921 23.25 -14.90 -23.75
N ALA A 922 24.20 -14.13 -23.22
CA ALA A 922 25.59 -14.58 -23.11
C ALA A 922 25.78 -15.57 -21.93
N ALA A 923 26.64 -16.58 -22.09
CA ALA A 923 26.84 -17.58 -21.04
C ALA A 923 27.34 -16.99 -19.71
N SER A 924 28.19 -15.96 -19.77
CA SER A 924 28.70 -15.22 -18.61
C SER A 924 27.60 -14.49 -17.81
N GLU A 925 26.44 -14.21 -18.41
CA GLU A 925 25.30 -13.54 -17.76
C GLU A 925 24.40 -14.52 -16.99
N VAL A 926 24.54 -15.83 -17.24
CA VAL A 926 23.67 -16.87 -16.67
C VAL A 926 24.51 -17.88 -15.88
N PRO A 927 24.71 -17.67 -14.56
CA PRO A 927 25.45 -18.62 -13.73
C PRO A 927 24.65 -19.90 -13.56
N ILE A 928 25.24 -21.04 -13.97
CA ILE A 928 24.61 -22.36 -13.89
C ILE A 928 25.18 -23.23 -12.79
N THR A 929 24.33 -24.10 -12.24
CA THR A 929 24.76 -25.36 -11.63
C THR A 929 24.38 -26.50 -12.58
N ALA A 930 25.21 -27.54 -12.68
CA ALA A 930 24.86 -28.72 -13.47
C ALA A 930 25.02 -29.97 -12.62
N THR A 931 24.18 -30.97 -12.90
CA THR A 931 24.26 -32.30 -12.30
C THR A 931 24.21 -33.35 -13.40
N ALA A 932 24.89 -34.47 -13.19
CA ALA A 932 24.90 -35.60 -14.10
C ALA A 932 24.64 -36.89 -13.31
N SER A 933 23.70 -37.71 -13.78
CA SER A 933 23.41 -39.03 -13.23
C SER A 933 23.82 -40.12 -14.22
N PHE A 934 24.46 -41.18 -13.73
CA PHE A 934 25.18 -42.18 -14.55
C PHE A 934 25.09 -43.57 -13.89
N GLY A 935 25.13 -44.64 -14.69
CA GLY A 935 25.00 -46.02 -14.23
C GLY A 935 26.23 -46.65 -13.56
N GLY A 936 27.15 -45.87 -12.99
CA GLY A 936 28.43 -46.36 -12.44
C GLY A 936 29.16 -45.34 -11.55
N ASP A 937 30.42 -45.64 -11.21
CA ASP A 937 31.23 -44.79 -10.32
C ASP A 937 31.62 -43.45 -10.99
N LEU A 938 30.98 -42.36 -10.54
CA LEU A 938 31.26 -40.98 -10.95
C LEU A 938 32.21 -40.26 -9.99
N HIS A 939 33.11 -39.43 -10.54
CA HIS A 939 33.95 -38.51 -9.76
C HIS A 939 33.83 -37.06 -10.23
N GLY A 940 32.64 -36.49 -10.00
CA GLY A 940 32.36 -35.06 -10.14
C GLY A 940 32.04 -34.59 -11.56
N LEU A 941 31.10 -33.65 -11.65
CA LEU A 941 30.87 -32.84 -12.84
C LEU A 941 31.55 -31.48 -12.61
N GLN A 942 32.36 -31.06 -13.58
CA GLN A 942 32.97 -29.75 -13.64
C GLN A 942 32.22 -28.88 -14.65
N VAL A 943 31.98 -27.63 -14.27
CA VAL A 943 31.40 -26.59 -15.11
C VAL A 943 32.52 -25.58 -15.40
N ARG A 944 32.76 -25.25 -16.67
CA ARG A 944 33.71 -24.21 -17.07
C ARG A 944 33.13 -23.35 -18.20
N GLU A 945 33.36 -22.05 -18.18
CA GLU A 945 33.05 -21.20 -19.33
C GLU A 945 34.11 -21.41 -20.42
N GLN A 946 33.69 -21.49 -21.69
CA GLN A 946 34.58 -21.56 -22.83
C GLN A 946 33.87 -21.04 -24.10
N ASP A 947 34.52 -20.13 -24.83
CA ASP A 947 34.08 -19.66 -26.16
C ASP A 947 32.62 -19.14 -26.22
N GLY A 948 32.12 -18.55 -25.12
CA GLY A 948 30.74 -18.02 -25.02
C GLY A 948 29.66 -19.05 -24.66
N ALA A 949 30.06 -20.25 -24.26
CA ALA A 949 29.18 -21.32 -23.77
C ALA A 949 29.72 -21.91 -22.45
N TRP A 950 28.89 -22.61 -21.69
CA TRP A 950 29.37 -23.45 -20.60
C TRP A 950 29.69 -24.86 -21.11
N VAL A 951 30.90 -25.35 -20.85
CA VAL A 951 31.31 -26.73 -21.11
C VAL A 951 31.15 -27.55 -19.83
N LEU A 952 30.47 -28.68 -19.95
CA LEU A 952 30.25 -29.64 -18.87
C LEU A 952 31.17 -30.84 -19.07
N SER A 953 32.06 -31.06 -18.11
CA SER A 953 33.08 -32.12 -18.15
C SER A 953 32.94 -33.03 -16.94
N LEU A 954 33.01 -34.35 -17.12
CA LEU A 954 33.03 -35.29 -15.99
C LEU A 954 34.25 -36.21 -16.04
N GLU A 955 34.74 -36.61 -14.86
CA GLU A 955 35.65 -37.75 -14.74
C GLU A 955 34.83 -39.02 -14.51
N ALA A 956 34.84 -39.91 -15.49
CA ALA A 956 34.19 -41.22 -15.42
C ALA A 956 35.22 -42.35 -15.36
N LYS A 957 34.84 -43.43 -14.68
CA LYS A 957 35.41 -44.76 -14.85
C LYS A 957 34.28 -45.76 -15.02
N SER A 958 34.38 -46.65 -16.01
CA SER A 958 33.47 -47.79 -16.16
C SER A 958 34.27 -49.06 -16.41
N ASP A 959 33.88 -50.16 -15.77
CA ASP A 959 34.38 -51.50 -16.06
C ASP A 959 33.47 -52.25 -17.05
N SER A 960 32.31 -51.68 -17.40
CA SER A 960 31.29 -52.24 -18.28
C SER A 960 31.38 -51.67 -19.69
N VAL A 961 31.76 -52.51 -20.66
CA VAL A 961 31.85 -52.20 -22.10
C VAL A 961 30.45 -52.06 -22.72
N GLY A 962 30.26 -51.02 -23.55
CA GLY A 962 28.99 -50.66 -24.20
C GLY A 962 28.71 -49.16 -24.13
N THR A 963 27.62 -48.72 -24.76
CA THR A 963 27.14 -47.33 -24.62
C THR A 963 26.43 -47.16 -23.28
N GLN A 964 26.74 -46.07 -22.56
CA GLN A 964 26.00 -45.65 -21.37
C GLN A 964 25.49 -44.22 -21.56
N THR A 965 24.23 -44.00 -21.16
CA THR A 965 23.62 -42.67 -21.14
C THR A 965 23.77 -41.99 -19.78
N ALA A 966 23.94 -40.68 -19.81
CA ALA A 966 23.95 -39.80 -18.66
C ALA A 966 22.82 -38.77 -18.81
N ALA A 967 21.91 -38.69 -17.85
CA ALA A 967 20.99 -37.56 -17.80
C ALA A 967 21.73 -36.38 -17.15
N ILE A 968 21.99 -35.35 -17.94
CA ILE A 968 22.60 -34.09 -17.54
C ILE A 968 21.48 -33.07 -17.34
N THR A 969 21.25 -32.67 -16.10
CA THR A 969 20.27 -31.64 -15.73
C THR A 969 21.03 -30.37 -15.37
N VAL A 970 20.73 -29.28 -16.08
CA VAL A 970 21.26 -27.95 -15.77
C VAL A 970 20.21 -27.18 -14.98
N THR A 971 20.64 -26.49 -13.94
CA THR A 971 19.84 -25.60 -13.09
C THR A 971 20.51 -24.22 -13.06
N SER A 972 19.80 -23.20 -12.57
CA SER A 972 20.45 -21.96 -12.18
C SER A 972 21.48 -22.21 -11.06
N ALA A 973 22.36 -21.25 -10.82
CA ALA A 973 22.93 -21.06 -9.50
C ALA A 973 21.81 -20.76 -8.47
N ALA A 974 22.11 -20.96 -7.19
CA ALA A 974 21.15 -20.69 -6.11
C ALA A 974 20.87 -19.18 -5.93
N ASP A 975 21.78 -18.34 -6.40
CA ASP A 975 21.86 -16.91 -6.09
C ASP A 975 21.37 -16.02 -7.26
N VAL A 976 20.60 -16.57 -8.21
CA VAL A 976 19.97 -15.76 -9.26
C VAL A 976 18.86 -14.89 -8.65
N PRO A 977 18.85 -13.56 -8.86
CA PRO A 977 17.86 -12.66 -8.26
C PRO A 977 16.42 -13.11 -8.52
N ARG A 978 15.56 -12.91 -7.53
CA ARG A 978 14.13 -13.15 -7.68
C ARG A 978 13.61 -12.23 -8.79
N PHE A 979 12.85 -12.80 -9.72
CA PHE A 979 12.39 -12.12 -10.94
C PHE A 979 13.51 -11.63 -11.89
N ALA A 980 14.75 -12.13 -11.83
CA ALA A 980 15.78 -11.76 -12.81
C ALA A 980 15.24 -11.76 -14.26
N PRO A 981 15.57 -10.78 -15.11
CA PRO A 981 14.96 -10.61 -16.44
C PRO A 981 15.25 -11.74 -17.45
N THR A 982 16.02 -12.75 -17.04
CA THR A 982 16.29 -14.00 -17.75
C THR A 982 16.20 -15.20 -16.78
N PRO A 983 15.03 -15.49 -16.15
CA PRO A 983 14.94 -16.60 -15.21
C PRO A 983 15.15 -17.91 -15.97
N PHE A 984 16.11 -18.67 -15.48
CA PHE A 984 16.55 -19.91 -16.08
C PHE A 984 15.50 -21.03 -15.87
N GLU A 985 15.17 -21.80 -16.92
CA GLU A 985 14.39 -23.03 -16.77
C GLU A 985 15.27 -24.29 -16.69
N PRO A 986 15.05 -25.21 -15.73
CA PRO A 986 15.69 -26.51 -15.71
C PRO A 986 15.44 -27.33 -16.98
N ALA A 987 16.48 -27.49 -17.80
CA ALA A 987 16.46 -28.47 -18.89
C ALA A 987 17.32 -29.68 -18.53
N THR A 988 16.97 -30.82 -19.15
CA THR A 988 17.73 -32.06 -19.06
C THR A 988 17.96 -32.61 -20.46
N ALA A 989 19.18 -33.08 -20.73
CA ALA A 989 19.52 -33.79 -21.96
C ALA A 989 20.29 -35.08 -21.66
N GLU A 990 20.20 -36.06 -22.56
CA GLU A 990 20.95 -37.31 -22.46
C GLU A 990 22.26 -37.22 -23.26
N ALA A 991 23.40 -37.37 -22.58
CA ALA A 991 24.70 -37.58 -23.22
C ALA A 991 25.03 -39.08 -23.29
N SER A 992 25.69 -39.52 -24.36
CA SER A 992 26.07 -40.93 -24.56
C SER A 992 27.59 -41.10 -24.59
N ILE A 993 28.13 -41.93 -23.69
CA ILE A 993 29.55 -42.29 -23.64
C ILE A 993 29.71 -43.73 -24.12
N ALA A 994 30.65 -43.97 -25.03
CA ALA A 994 30.99 -45.30 -25.52
C ALA A 994 32.14 -45.89 -24.70
N VAL A 995 31.87 -46.92 -23.90
CA VAL A 995 32.91 -47.64 -23.15
C VAL A 995 33.44 -48.77 -24.00
N VAL A 996 34.70 -48.69 -24.43
CA VAL A 996 35.37 -49.66 -25.29
C VAL A 996 36.31 -50.57 -24.48
N ALA A 997 36.47 -51.81 -24.93
CA ALA A 997 37.43 -52.74 -24.33
C ALA A 997 38.87 -52.26 -24.58
N GLY A 998 39.70 -52.25 -23.53
CA GLY A 998 41.11 -51.85 -23.64
C GLY A 998 41.90 -52.78 -24.56
N SER A 999 42.46 -52.23 -25.63
CA SER A 999 43.37 -52.94 -26.52
C SER A 999 44.71 -53.18 -25.82
N THR A 1000 44.94 -54.43 -25.39
CA THR A 1000 46.29 -54.88 -25.05
C THR A 1000 47.20 -54.67 -26.27
N PRO A 1001 48.31 -53.91 -26.16
CA PRO A 1001 49.18 -53.66 -27.30
C PRO A 1001 49.80 -54.97 -27.79
N PRO A 1002 49.96 -55.16 -29.11
CA PRO A 1002 50.60 -56.36 -29.64
C PRO A 1002 52.07 -56.40 -29.21
N VAL A 1003 52.53 -57.56 -28.73
CA VAL A 1003 53.94 -57.79 -28.41
C VAL A 1003 54.73 -57.83 -29.73
N THR A 1004 55.61 -56.85 -29.93
CA THR A 1004 56.51 -56.80 -31.09
C THR A 1004 57.78 -57.59 -30.81
N ASP A 1005 57.82 -58.84 -31.26
CA ASP A 1005 59.10 -59.54 -31.49
C ASP A 1005 59.76 -59.04 -32.80
N PRO A 1006 61.11 -59.06 -32.90
CA PRO A 1006 61.84 -58.48 -34.03
C PRO A 1006 61.91 -59.39 -35.27
N GLU A 1007 61.96 -58.77 -36.46
CA GLU A 1007 62.11 -59.48 -37.74
C GLU A 1007 63.45 -60.22 -37.89
N PRO A 1008 63.43 -61.46 -38.42
CA PRO A 1008 64.51 -62.01 -39.23
C PRO A 1008 64.30 -61.71 -40.73
N PRO A 1009 65.36 -61.49 -41.53
CA PRO A 1009 65.22 -61.03 -42.91
C PRO A 1009 64.90 -62.15 -43.94
N THR A 1010 64.00 -61.80 -44.86
CA THR A 1010 63.90 -62.20 -46.29
C THR A 1010 64.69 -63.40 -46.84
N GLU A 1011 63.99 -64.28 -47.56
CA GLU A 1011 64.33 -64.81 -48.91
C GLU A 1011 63.01 -65.33 -49.56
N PRO A 1012 62.92 -65.51 -50.91
CA PRO A 1012 61.62 -65.59 -51.61
C PRO A 1012 61.30 -66.95 -52.29
N SER A 1013 60.12 -67.01 -52.91
CA SER A 1013 59.64 -68.00 -53.92
C SER A 1013 59.24 -69.40 -53.40
N GLY A 1014 58.48 -70.15 -54.22
CA GLY A 1014 58.24 -71.58 -54.03
C GLY A 1014 56.77 -71.99 -54.07
N ASP A 1015 56.31 -72.40 -55.26
CA ASP A 1015 55.03 -73.06 -55.52
C ASP A 1015 54.84 -74.38 -54.73
N GLY A 1016 53.59 -74.87 -54.69
CA GLY A 1016 53.35 -76.29 -54.99
C GLY A 1016 52.89 -77.22 -53.85
N ASP A 1017 51.59 -77.54 -53.88
CA ASP A 1017 51.03 -78.90 -53.81
C ASP A 1017 51.66 -79.97 -52.88
N GLY A 1018 50.99 -80.21 -51.75
CA GLY A 1018 49.97 -81.28 -51.78
C GLY A 1018 50.19 -82.60 -51.03
N ASN A 1019 49.04 -83.26 -50.79
CA ASN A 1019 48.84 -84.66 -50.36
C ASN A 1019 49.16 -85.03 -48.89
N GLY A 1020 48.28 -85.70 -48.13
CA GLY A 1020 46.90 -86.11 -48.43
C GLY A 1020 46.29 -87.11 -47.43
N GLY A 1021 45.06 -87.57 -47.73
CA GLY A 1021 44.29 -88.59 -46.99
C GLY A 1021 43.33 -88.05 -45.91
N ASP A 1022 42.14 -88.61 -45.67
CA ASP A 1022 41.42 -89.67 -46.40
C ASP A 1022 39.92 -89.73 -46.02
N GLY A 1023 39.04 -90.22 -46.93
CA GLY A 1023 37.62 -90.59 -46.69
C GLY A 1023 36.61 -89.42 -46.55
N ALA A 1024 35.66 -89.13 -47.45
CA ALA A 1024 34.59 -89.92 -48.10
C ALA A 1024 33.37 -90.26 -47.20
N GLY A 1025 32.11 -89.93 -47.55
CA GLY A 1025 31.60 -89.15 -48.70
C GLY A 1025 30.06 -89.22 -48.91
N ASN A 1026 29.56 -88.56 -49.96
CA ASN A 1026 28.17 -88.50 -50.49
C ASN A 1026 27.05 -87.85 -49.62
N GLY A 1027 26.08 -87.11 -50.19
CA GLY A 1027 25.94 -86.61 -51.59
C GLY A 1027 24.52 -86.14 -51.96
N GLY A 1028 24.40 -85.26 -52.97
CA GLY A 1028 23.13 -84.70 -53.52
C GLY A 1028 22.66 -83.42 -52.78
N ASP A 1029 22.50 -82.22 -53.37
CA ASP A 1029 22.18 -81.72 -54.73
C ASP A 1029 20.66 -81.63 -55.06
N GLY A 1030 20.26 -80.54 -55.74
CA GLY A 1030 18.87 -80.21 -56.11
C GLY A 1030 18.49 -78.74 -55.90
N SER A 1031 17.94 -78.08 -56.93
CA SER A 1031 17.76 -76.62 -57.02
C SER A 1031 16.33 -76.15 -57.31
N ASP A 1032 16.07 -74.89 -56.93
CA ASP A 1032 15.27 -73.87 -57.65
C ASP A 1032 13.71 -73.77 -57.56
N THR A 1033 13.27 -72.51 -57.59
CA THR A 1033 11.97 -71.95 -58.06
C THR A 1033 10.61 -72.21 -57.36
N ALA A 1034 10.12 -71.15 -56.71
CA ALA A 1034 8.88 -70.39 -57.05
C ALA A 1034 7.44 -70.82 -56.65
N ALA A 1035 6.62 -69.76 -56.46
CA ALA A 1035 5.14 -69.66 -56.44
C ALA A 1035 4.34 -70.23 -55.25
N GLY A 1036 3.34 -69.45 -54.80
CA GLY A 1036 2.30 -69.83 -53.82
C GLY A 1036 0.94 -70.11 -54.48
N PRO A 1037 -0.14 -70.28 -53.69
CA PRO A 1037 -1.22 -69.27 -53.78
C PRO A 1037 -1.98 -68.99 -52.45
N ASN A 1038 -2.87 -67.98 -52.49
CA ASN A 1038 -3.79 -67.59 -51.41
C ASN A 1038 -5.06 -68.47 -51.33
N GLY A 1039 -5.84 -68.31 -50.25
CA GLY A 1039 -7.23 -68.80 -50.15
C GLY A 1039 -8.01 -68.16 -48.99
N ASP A 1040 -8.93 -67.24 -49.29
CA ASP A 1040 -9.84 -66.57 -48.34
C ASP A 1040 -11.17 -67.34 -48.14
N LEU A 1041 -11.88 -67.07 -47.02
CA LEU A 1041 -13.21 -66.40 -47.00
C LEU A 1041 -14.04 -66.65 -45.69
N ALA A 1042 -14.57 -65.55 -45.14
CA ALA A 1042 -15.95 -65.35 -44.60
C ALA A 1042 -16.61 -66.31 -43.57
N SER A 1043 -17.48 -65.87 -42.63
CA SER A 1043 -17.88 -64.52 -42.17
C SER A 1043 -18.76 -64.56 -40.88
N THR A 1044 -19.12 -63.37 -40.38
CA THR A 1044 -20.18 -63.00 -39.39
C THR A 1044 -19.83 -63.07 -37.89
N GLY A 1045 -20.03 -62.00 -37.09
CA GLY A 1045 -20.30 -60.58 -37.42
C GLY A 1045 -20.71 -59.70 -36.21
N PHE A 1046 -20.43 -58.39 -36.29
CA PHE A 1046 -20.92 -57.25 -35.45
C PHE A 1046 -20.76 -57.33 -33.90
N GLU A 1047 -20.53 -56.25 -33.12
CA GLU A 1047 -20.83 -54.81 -33.31
C GLU A 1047 -19.87 -53.89 -32.48
N ILE A 1048 -19.56 -52.69 -32.99
CA ILE A 1048 -19.14 -51.43 -32.29
C ILE A 1048 -17.75 -51.35 -31.55
N VAL A 1049 -17.23 -50.12 -31.46
CA VAL A 1049 -15.81 -49.65 -31.32
C VAL A 1049 -15.83 -48.17 -30.82
N PRO A 1050 -14.78 -47.50 -30.25
CA PRO A 1050 -13.57 -47.89 -29.50
C PRO A 1050 -13.53 -47.27 -28.06
N GLY A 1051 -12.40 -47.38 -27.33
CA GLY A 1051 -12.11 -46.58 -26.13
C GLY A 1051 -10.62 -46.62 -25.73
N LEU A 1052 -10.03 -45.46 -25.38
CA LEU A 1052 -8.59 -45.30 -25.10
C LEU A 1052 -8.27 -45.12 -23.59
N LEU A 1053 -6.98 -45.14 -23.26
CA LEU A 1053 -6.37 -44.60 -22.02
C LEU A 1053 -6.76 -45.24 -20.67
N ALA A 1054 -6.02 -46.27 -20.30
CA ALA A 1054 -5.84 -46.69 -18.90
C ALA A 1054 -4.91 -45.73 -18.12
N ALA A 1055 -5.22 -44.43 -18.14
CA ALA A 1055 -4.36 -43.35 -17.63
C ALA A 1055 -5.14 -42.34 -16.75
N LEU A 1056 -6.10 -42.82 -15.95
CA LEU A 1056 -6.91 -41.97 -15.06
C LEU A 1056 -7.28 -42.65 -13.72
N ALA A 1057 -6.47 -43.62 -13.28
CA ALA A 1057 -6.75 -44.47 -12.12
C ALA A 1057 -5.86 -44.21 -10.89
N ALA A 1058 -5.08 -43.11 -10.89
CA ALA A 1058 -4.15 -42.73 -9.82
C ALA A 1058 -4.51 -41.41 -9.11
N LEU A 1059 -5.67 -40.79 -9.43
CA LEU A 1059 -6.06 -39.45 -8.98
C LEU A 1059 -7.34 -39.41 -8.13
N LEU A 1060 -7.88 -40.57 -7.71
CA LEU A 1060 -9.07 -40.67 -6.85
C LEU A 1060 -8.89 -41.69 -5.73
N ALA A 1061 -7.90 -41.43 -4.87
CA ALA A 1061 -7.60 -42.23 -3.67
C ALA A 1061 -7.36 -41.36 -2.41
N GLY A 1062 -8.03 -40.20 -2.32
CA GLY A 1062 -7.76 -39.16 -1.30
C GLY A 1062 -8.98 -38.55 -0.61
N ALA A 1063 -10.21 -39.06 -0.81
CA ALA A 1063 -11.41 -38.48 -0.20
C ALA A 1063 -12.43 -39.52 0.30
N LEU A 1064 -13.00 -39.24 1.48
CA LEU A 1064 -14.17 -39.86 2.13
C LEU A 1064 -14.30 -41.40 2.12
N LEU A 1065 -13.95 -42.01 3.26
CA LEU A 1065 -14.67 -43.17 3.77
C LEU A 1065 -15.01 -42.98 5.27
N MET A 1066 -16.13 -42.32 5.52
CA MET A 1066 -16.62 -42.02 6.87
C MET A 1066 -17.11 -43.28 7.63
N VAL A 1067 -16.76 -43.33 8.91
CA VAL A 1067 -17.62 -43.77 10.03
C VAL A 1067 -18.28 -45.17 9.94
N VAL A 1068 -17.79 -46.12 10.74
CA VAL A 1068 -18.51 -46.71 11.91
C VAL A 1068 -17.59 -47.72 12.64
N ARG A 1069 -17.29 -47.46 13.92
CA ARG A 1069 -17.28 -48.51 14.97
C ARG A 1069 -17.76 -47.94 16.32
N ARG A 1070 -19.05 -48.16 16.58
CA ARG A 1070 -19.69 -48.07 17.92
C ARG A 1070 -19.17 -49.23 18.82
N ARG A 1071 -19.25 -49.25 20.17
CA ARG A 1071 -20.03 -48.46 21.15
C ARG A 1071 -19.55 -48.71 22.61
N GLN A 1072 -20.16 -47.96 23.55
CA GLN A 1072 -20.21 -48.08 25.04
C GLN A 1072 -19.19 -47.21 25.79
N VAL A 1073 -19.50 -46.47 26.89
CA VAL A 1073 -20.75 -46.13 27.63
C VAL A 1073 -20.43 -44.89 28.55
N ARG A 1074 -21.31 -43.97 29.00
CA ARG A 1074 -22.79 -43.92 29.19
C ARG A 1074 -23.40 -42.51 28.91
N ALA A 1075 -24.59 -42.27 29.46
CA ALA A 1075 -25.49 -41.10 29.41
C ALA A 1075 -25.08 -39.88 30.29
N GLY A 1076 -25.67 -38.67 30.10
CA GLY A 1076 -26.57 -38.22 29.02
C GLY A 1076 -27.69 -37.23 29.44
N THR A 1077 -28.52 -36.81 28.46
CA THR A 1077 -29.82 -36.05 28.54
C THR A 1077 -29.77 -34.60 29.08
N ARG A 1078 -30.54 -33.62 28.54
CA ARG A 1078 -31.43 -33.56 27.35
C ARG A 1078 -31.72 -32.10 26.90
N ARG A 1079 -32.21 -31.97 25.66
CA ARG A 1079 -33.04 -30.91 25.02
C ARG A 1079 -33.97 -30.13 25.98
N THR A 1080 -34.44 -28.89 25.68
CA THR A 1080 -35.09 -28.45 24.41
C THR A 1080 -34.98 -26.94 24.08
N GLU A 1081 -34.92 -26.66 22.77
CA GLU A 1081 -35.66 -25.61 22.03
C GLU A 1081 -35.92 -24.24 22.69
N SER A 1082 -35.15 -23.24 22.23
CA SER A 1082 -35.68 -21.98 21.69
C SER A 1082 -34.76 -21.50 20.57
#